data_AF-A0A099P0C3-F1
#
_entry.id   AF-A0A099P0C3-F1
#
_cell.length_a   1.000
_cell.length_b   1.000
_cell.length_c   1.000
_cell.angle_alpha   90.00
_cell.angle_beta   90.00
_cell.angle_gamma   90.00
#
_symmetry.space_group_name_H-M   'P 1'
#
loop_
_entity.id
_entity.type
_entity.pdbx_description
1 polymer ?
#
loop_
_entity_poly.entity_id
_entity_poly.type
_entity_poly.pdbx_seq_one_letter_code
_entity_poly.pdbx_strand_id
1 'polypeptide(L)'
;MGIPGVKCVNYFNRECFHCSSISRTSDQENQLIIVSKENKKEALQSNNRFFNEHSNKQRSYYNIEKTGPKYNYKRDKVIGVNLGGWLVTEPFITPSLYEAASKDGTEAGTPIDEYNYCLQLGPDISFQRLKHHWETWITEDDFIKIKSYGFNSVRLPIGYWTFAHLIDDPYVFGQEEYLEKSIEWCRNHGLKLWIDLHGIPGSQNGFDNSGRRDHLQWMNPITNYNLGLEVIRYIFEKYGDDQYSDVVIGYQNLNEPLHNETYKLLRQITNNYFVYHDSFLDVEFWEAYLLEPEFIHTVLDHHRYQVFETHLLKYTVDEHLEALKKHVSRYMAVDKLQVIGEWSAALTDCGKWLNGVGRGARYDNTYAGTGVIGECKYSDDPSKLTDQDRDNTRRFIEGQLDLYGKVDGFFFWTYKTESAIEWSMKDLLEIGLFPQPLSDRKVIYGIGLYNYRNLGNKQDAMDIKGPGLDTMLGMDASNVEIAILTENLRSVSTISEEVTTGMSKLSTTNKAAIRHIGPLMNTLRELKIKQGNLHAVESKVAEIKEVIYGIELYNYRNLGNKQDAMDIKGPGLDTMLGMDASNVEIAILTENLRSMSTISEEVTTGMSKLSTTNKAAIRHIGPLMNTLRELKIKQGNLHAVESKVAEIKEYAKNIRQLDELLDADLLDAGITGVKQFIETLRKLRAIGSDMKQQGLGGYKALNRQLVEGMLSGDTLLKSDVLKRVSQLNGKDTKNIEEIRVAYEYLTRERDIDIDEQIMRERIGLLKRKMGSCAISTPKVNNDQNYIYDGGNSESFPVYIDKIKGMLSNELYIVHNLFRGFISAELLGSYVNKYVSVVSFEIIGILNGIINFVEKRRTSYNTMYYELCDGANRFVGWLFEQHLVVDQTLQQLAAKCERDALNTFGEFFQYIRSKYEEMVVNVNSHETLNNTFMLISTRINNFSRLRDYQLQYISQITINEWLPVNLPNGFVAEKERSSDPLFLLGTFYSDAIEYSFYLLADKYRGKKADEEVGVILLFNLDGLQTLLEGKSLLKQILGQRGMDRYEKLKKKAMDRAVMQWSTLTARIMQASTLSGSNLSMSQKDLVKFIEEFNITFQELQTTFQRMDIPPYFRKQLVQDITKTLVPSYKIFHAYAGQTGGRSVAKHLTLTPSQLADELSKM
;
A
#
# COMPACT_ATOMS: atom_id res chain seq x y z
N MET A 1 -29.46 -8.46 -8.04
CA MET A 1 -29.32 -8.69 -6.58
C MET A 1 -27.83 -8.75 -6.30
N GLY A 2 -27.14 -7.85 -5.61
CA GLY A 2 -27.51 -6.61 -4.95
C GLY A 2 -26.53 -6.35 -3.80
N ILE A 3 -25.55 -5.45 -3.97
CA ILE A 3 -25.02 -4.49 -2.96
C ILE A 3 -24.47 -3.27 -3.74
N PRO A 4 -25.11 -2.08 -3.66
CA PRO A 4 -24.61 -0.82 -4.22
C PRO A 4 -24.01 0.08 -3.11
N GLY A 5 -22.86 0.74 -3.37
CA GLY A 5 -22.36 1.70 -2.38
C GLY A 5 -20.94 2.28 -2.53
N VAL A 6 -20.33 2.33 -3.72
CA VAL A 6 -19.24 3.29 -4.01
C VAL A 6 -19.38 3.71 -5.47
N LYS A 7 -19.89 4.91 -5.72
CA LYS A 7 -19.94 5.53 -7.05
C LYS A 7 -19.39 6.94 -6.98
N CYS A 8 -18.60 7.24 -8.02
CA CYS A 8 -18.00 8.51 -8.43
C CYS A 8 -16.55 8.70 -7.89
N VAL A 9 -15.54 8.99 -8.71
CA VAL A 9 -15.56 9.64 -10.03
C VAL A 9 -14.53 9.01 -10.99
N ASN A 10 -15.05 8.52 -12.12
CA ASN A 10 -14.32 8.30 -13.38
C ASN A 10 -15.02 9.22 -14.39
N TYR A 11 -14.28 10.06 -15.11
CA TYR A 11 -14.54 10.71 -16.43
C TYR A 11 -13.66 11.98 -16.51
N PHE A 12 -13.02 12.41 -17.60
CA PHE A 12 -12.40 11.83 -18.80
C PHE A 12 -11.73 13.02 -19.53
N ASN A 13 -10.76 12.70 -20.40
CA ASN A 13 -10.08 13.61 -21.32
C ASN A 13 -10.96 14.31 -22.39
N ARG A 14 -10.39 15.42 -22.93
CA ARG A 14 -10.60 16.16 -24.23
C ARG A 14 -11.35 17.51 -24.09
N GLU A 15 -10.97 18.64 -24.72
CA GLU A 15 -10.30 18.88 -26.02
C GLU A 15 -9.75 20.33 -26.20
N CYS A 16 -8.76 20.49 -27.09
CA CYS A 16 -8.40 21.63 -27.98
C CYS A 16 -8.00 23.03 -27.46
N PHE A 17 -6.80 23.50 -27.85
CA PHE A 17 -6.61 24.82 -28.50
C PHE A 17 -5.41 24.85 -29.47
N HIS A 18 -5.62 25.53 -30.60
CA HIS A 18 -4.68 25.80 -31.70
C HIS A 18 -3.46 26.62 -31.27
N CYS A 19 -2.28 26.25 -31.80
CA CYS A 19 -1.06 27.05 -31.71
C CYS A 19 -0.95 27.95 -32.95
N SER A 20 -1.14 29.26 -32.77
CA SER A 20 -0.76 30.27 -33.75
C SER A 20 0.65 30.79 -33.44
N SER A 21 1.49 30.79 -34.47
CA SER A 21 2.87 31.25 -34.55
C SER A 21 3.17 32.57 -33.81
N ILE A 22 4.12 32.54 -32.86
CA ILE A 22 4.94 33.69 -32.49
C ILE A 22 6.39 33.22 -32.34
N SER A 23 7.27 33.77 -33.17
CA SER A 23 8.73 33.59 -33.10
C SER A 23 9.26 34.13 -31.76
N ARG A 24 9.92 33.29 -30.95
CA ARG A 24 10.75 33.72 -29.82
C ARG A 24 12.22 33.39 -30.09
N THR A 25 13.06 34.36 -29.77
CA THR A 25 14.50 34.46 -30.05
C THR A 25 15.34 33.54 -29.16
N SER A 26 16.44 33.04 -29.71
CA SER A 26 17.35 32.01 -29.18
C SER A 26 18.10 32.33 -27.87
N ASP A 27 17.91 33.51 -27.29
CA ASP A 27 18.69 33.95 -26.12
C ASP A 27 18.01 33.62 -24.77
N GLN A 28 16.69 33.41 -24.73
CA GLN A 28 15.97 33.00 -23.50
C GLN A 28 16.15 31.50 -23.20
N GLU A 29 16.28 30.64 -24.22
CA GLU A 29 16.54 29.20 -24.01
C GLU A 29 17.93 28.97 -23.40
N ASN A 30 18.94 29.76 -23.77
CA ASN A 30 20.28 29.60 -23.24
C ASN A 30 20.41 30.04 -21.77
N GLN A 31 19.64 31.04 -21.30
CA GLN A 31 19.61 31.40 -19.88
C GLN A 31 18.84 30.38 -19.03
N LEU A 32 17.71 29.83 -19.53
CA LEU A 32 16.96 28.76 -18.87
C LEU A 32 17.78 27.46 -18.72
N ILE A 33 18.63 27.14 -19.71
CA ILE A 33 19.49 25.95 -19.69
C ILE A 33 20.65 26.11 -18.68
N ILE A 34 21.17 27.31 -18.47
CA ILE A 34 22.28 27.55 -17.51
C ILE A 34 21.76 27.51 -16.07
N VAL A 35 20.62 28.16 -15.78
CA VAL A 35 19.99 28.13 -14.45
C VAL A 35 19.53 26.71 -14.06
N SER A 36 18.99 25.93 -15.00
CA SER A 36 18.62 24.52 -14.73
C SER A 36 19.80 23.60 -14.40
N LYS A 37 21.02 23.93 -14.87
CA LYS A 37 22.23 23.13 -14.59
C LYS A 37 22.81 23.45 -13.21
N GLU A 38 22.76 24.69 -12.76
CA GLU A 38 23.21 25.09 -11.42
C GLU A 38 22.25 24.57 -10.34
N ASN A 39 20.94 24.67 -10.55
CA ASN A 39 19.93 24.11 -9.64
C ASN A 39 20.06 22.59 -9.49
N LYS A 40 20.29 21.86 -10.60
CA LYS A 40 20.53 20.42 -10.54
C LYS A 40 21.78 20.10 -9.72
N LYS A 41 22.82 20.93 -9.83
CA LYS A 41 24.08 20.74 -9.09
C LYS A 41 23.90 21.01 -7.59
N GLU A 42 23.13 22.02 -7.20
CA GLU A 42 22.83 22.29 -5.78
C GLU A 42 21.90 21.25 -5.15
N ALA A 43 20.86 20.80 -5.87
CA ALA A 43 20.01 19.70 -5.43
C ALA A 43 20.83 18.40 -5.27
N LEU A 44 21.69 18.09 -6.24
CA LEU A 44 22.63 16.96 -6.14
C LEU A 44 23.63 17.12 -4.98
N GLN A 45 24.18 18.32 -4.74
CA GLN A 45 25.12 18.55 -3.64
C GLN A 45 24.45 18.48 -2.26
N SER A 46 23.24 19.01 -2.12
CA SER A 46 22.47 19.00 -0.89
C SER A 46 21.91 17.61 -0.58
N ASN A 47 21.38 16.91 -1.59
CA ASN A 47 21.04 15.49 -1.48
C ASN A 47 22.29 14.67 -1.13
N ASN A 48 23.45 14.94 -1.74
CA ASN A 48 24.70 14.26 -1.37
C ASN A 48 25.12 14.58 0.06
N ARG A 49 24.88 15.79 0.59
CA ARG A 49 25.14 16.10 2.01
C ARG A 49 24.21 15.29 2.91
N PHE A 50 22.91 15.26 2.60
CA PHE A 50 21.91 14.42 3.27
C PHE A 50 22.32 12.93 3.28
N PHE A 51 22.64 12.35 2.11
CA PHE A 51 23.04 10.95 1.98
C PHE A 51 24.41 10.63 2.59
N ASN A 52 25.37 11.56 2.57
CA ASN A 52 26.71 11.35 3.15
C ASN A 52 26.72 11.49 4.69
N GLU A 53 25.95 12.40 5.27
CA GLU A 53 25.79 12.50 6.72
C GLU A 53 25.02 11.28 7.28
N HIS A 54 24.04 10.79 6.52
CA HIS A 54 23.26 9.59 6.86
C HIS A 54 24.10 8.30 6.80
N SER A 55 24.78 8.05 5.68
CA SER A 55 25.57 6.82 5.47
C SER A 55 26.72 6.64 6.46
N ASN A 56 27.31 7.74 6.98
CA ASN A 56 28.36 7.67 8.00
C ASN A 56 27.85 7.25 9.38
N LYS A 57 26.56 7.44 9.70
CA LYS A 57 25.94 7.01 10.96
C LYS A 57 25.40 5.58 10.94
N GLN A 58 25.10 5.02 9.76
CA GLN A 58 24.57 3.63 9.62
C GLN A 58 25.48 2.52 10.19
N ARG A 59 26.78 2.78 10.45
CA ARG A 59 27.72 1.78 10.99
C ARG A 59 27.75 1.63 12.52
N SER A 60 27.03 2.46 13.28
CA SER A 60 27.18 2.53 14.75
C SER A 60 25.98 2.05 15.58
N TYR A 61 24.82 1.75 14.98
CA TYR A 61 23.56 1.70 15.73
C TYR A 61 23.08 0.33 16.21
N TYR A 62 23.85 -0.75 16.00
CA TYR A 62 23.40 -2.10 16.36
C TYR A 62 23.53 -2.48 17.86
N ASN A 63 23.82 -1.54 18.77
CA ASN A 63 24.06 -1.85 20.21
C ASN A 63 23.57 -0.78 21.22
N ILE A 64 22.54 0.02 20.91
CA ILE A 64 21.97 0.97 21.89
C ILE A 64 20.63 0.42 22.40
N GLU A 65 20.46 0.30 23.72
CA GLU A 65 19.16 0.02 24.35
C GLU A 65 18.17 1.13 23.96
N LYS A 66 17.15 0.79 23.16
CA LYS A 66 16.11 1.72 22.74
C LYS A 66 15.24 2.09 23.93
N THR A 67 15.30 3.33 24.40
CA THR A 67 14.44 3.78 25.50
C THR A 67 12.99 3.90 25.02
N GLY A 68 12.03 3.58 25.90
CA GLY A 68 10.59 3.70 25.60
C GLY A 68 10.12 5.16 25.63
N PRO A 69 8.91 5.45 25.13
CA PRO A 69 8.39 6.82 25.10
C PRO A 69 8.26 7.41 26.51
N LYS A 70 8.67 8.67 26.68
CA LYS A 70 8.60 9.39 27.96
C LYS A 70 7.23 10.00 28.24
N TYR A 71 6.49 10.35 27.19
CA TYR A 71 5.12 10.86 27.32
C TYR A 71 4.16 9.70 27.57
N ASN A 72 3.09 9.91 28.33
CA ASN A 72 2.11 8.86 28.61
C ASN A 72 0.71 9.34 28.22
N TYR A 73 0.26 8.98 27.02
CA TYR A 73 -1.06 9.36 26.50
C TYR A 73 -2.23 8.85 27.36
N LYS A 74 -2.06 7.75 28.09
CA LYS A 74 -3.12 7.23 28.99
C LYS A 74 -3.32 8.09 30.24
N ARG A 75 -2.31 8.89 30.61
CA ARG A 75 -2.35 9.78 31.78
C ARG A 75 -2.54 11.23 31.38
N ASP A 76 -1.82 11.68 30.35
CA ASP A 76 -1.69 13.07 29.97
C ASP A 76 -2.37 13.29 28.60
N LYS A 77 -3.48 14.03 28.59
CA LYS A 77 -4.23 14.31 27.35
C LYS A 77 -3.56 15.38 26.49
N VAL A 78 -3.68 15.23 25.17
CA VAL A 78 -3.24 16.26 24.23
C VAL A 78 -4.32 17.33 24.09
N ILE A 79 -3.98 18.57 24.41
CA ILE A 79 -4.83 19.75 24.19
C ILE A 79 -4.00 20.70 23.34
N GLY A 80 -4.15 20.59 22.03
CA GLY A 80 -3.25 21.25 21.09
C GLY A 80 -3.90 22.05 19.99
N VAL A 81 -3.02 22.66 19.19
CA VAL A 81 -3.36 23.41 17.98
C VAL A 81 -2.31 23.13 16.89
N ASN A 82 -2.76 23.08 15.64
CA ASN A 82 -1.90 22.90 14.48
C ASN A 82 -1.24 24.23 14.06
N LEU A 83 -0.04 24.14 13.47
CA LEU A 83 0.71 25.26 12.91
C LEU A 83 0.65 25.23 11.36
N GLY A 84 -0.56 25.07 10.82
CA GLY A 84 -0.82 25.03 9.39
C GLY A 84 -0.45 26.33 8.67
N GLY A 85 -0.07 26.22 7.40
CA GLY A 85 0.35 27.35 6.57
C GLY A 85 1.73 27.91 6.90
N TRP A 86 2.54 27.27 7.77
CA TRP A 86 3.87 27.74 8.13
C TRP A 86 5.00 27.07 7.32
N LEU A 87 5.38 25.85 7.66
CA LEU A 87 6.44 25.12 6.93
C LEU A 87 5.89 24.36 5.73
N VAL A 88 4.61 24.01 5.74
CA VAL A 88 3.87 23.67 4.52
C VAL A 88 2.87 24.79 4.32
N THR A 89 3.00 25.50 3.20
CA THR A 89 2.14 26.64 2.86
C THR A 89 0.89 26.15 2.14
N GLU A 90 -0.25 26.76 2.45
CA GLU A 90 -1.55 26.41 1.89
C GLU A 90 -2.27 27.68 1.42
N PRO A 91 -2.79 27.73 0.18
CA PRO A 91 -3.42 28.92 -0.35
C PRO A 91 -4.58 29.45 0.50
N PHE A 92 -5.34 28.58 1.16
CA PHE A 92 -6.49 29.02 1.96
C PHE A 92 -6.10 29.63 3.32
N ILE A 93 -4.95 29.24 3.87
CA ILE A 93 -4.45 29.75 5.16
C ILE A 93 -3.76 31.10 4.94
N THR A 94 -2.92 31.19 3.90
CA THR A 94 -2.16 32.39 3.53
C THR A 94 -2.43 32.82 2.08
N PRO A 95 -3.67 33.22 1.70
CA PRO A 95 -3.99 33.66 0.35
C PRO A 95 -3.07 34.75 -0.20
N SER A 96 -2.65 35.69 0.63
CA SER A 96 -1.84 36.83 0.21
C SER A 96 -0.49 36.41 -0.37
N LEU A 97 0.10 35.33 0.17
CA LEU A 97 1.35 34.75 -0.31
C LEU A 97 1.21 34.31 -1.77
N TYR A 98 0.10 33.64 -2.10
CA TYR A 98 -0.18 33.09 -3.42
C TYR A 98 -0.69 34.14 -4.40
N GLU A 99 -1.52 35.08 -3.96
CA GLU A 99 -1.98 36.21 -4.78
C GLU A 99 -0.80 37.05 -5.27
N ALA A 100 0.16 37.32 -4.40
CA ALA A 100 1.39 38.03 -4.74
C ALA A 100 2.27 37.27 -5.75
N ALA A 101 2.01 35.98 -5.97
CA ALA A 101 2.68 35.15 -6.97
C ALA A 101 1.90 35.03 -8.29
N SER A 102 0.68 35.56 -8.38
CA SER A 102 -0.14 35.47 -9.59
C SER A 102 0.55 36.10 -10.82
N LYS A 103 0.54 35.40 -11.96
CA LYS A 103 1.20 35.87 -13.20
C LYS A 103 0.54 37.10 -13.81
N ASP A 104 -0.76 37.27 -13.59
CA ASP A 104 -1.59 38.29 -14.22
C ASP A 104 -2.50 39.04 -13.24
N GLY A 105 -2.36 38.77 -11.95
CA GLY A 105 -3.20 39.35 -10.89
C GLY A 105 -4.61 38.75 -10.84
N THR A 106 -4.88 37.67 -11.58
CA THR A 106 -6.16 36.95 -11.54
C THR A 106 -6.03 35.66 -10.74
N GLU A 107 -7.16 35.11 -10.27
CA GLU A 107 -7.20 33.80 -9.60
C GLU A 107 -6.74 32.66 -10.52
N ALA A 108 -7.00 32.74 -11.83
CA ALA A 108 -6.52 31.75 -12.79
C ALA A 108 -4.99 31.76 -12.96
N GLY A 109 -4.35 32.91 -12.74
CA GLY A 109 -2.90 33.07 -12.74
C GLY A 109 -2.23 32.75 -11.40
N THR A 110 -3.01 32.53 -10.33
CA THR A 110 -2.52 32.21 -8.99
C THR A 110 -2.04 30.76 -8.90
N PRO A 111 -0.87 30.47 -8.31
CA PRO A 111 -0.43 29.10 -8.08
C PRO A 111 -1.40 28.33 -7.19
N ILE A 112 -1.61 27.06 -7.50
CA ILE A 112 -2.65 26.24 -6.87
C ILE A 112 -2.19 25.47 -5.62
N ASP A 113 -0.87 25.40 -5.38
CA ASP A 113 -0.19 24.72 -4.28
C ASP A 113 1.28 25.20 -4.20
N GLU A 114 2.02 24.77 -3.17
CA GLU A 114 3.44 25.17 -2.98
C GLU A 114 4.37 24.69 -4.11
N TYR A 115 4.12 23.53 -4.72
CA TYR A 115 4.87 23.04 -5.89
C TYR A 115 4.78 24.04 -7.05
N ASN A 116 3.56 24.42 -7.41
CA ASN A 116 3.28 25.36 -8.48
C ASN A 116 3.73 26.78 -8.11
N TYR A 117 3.68 27.15 -6.83
CA TYR A 117 4.23 28.41 -6.33
C TYR A 117 5.72 28.51 -6.66
N CYS A 118 6.48 27.47 -6.28
CA CYS A 118 7.92 27.45 -6.50
C CYS A 118 8.27 27.33 -7.99
N LEU A 119 7.50 26.53 -8.74
CA LEU A 119 7.68 26.37 -10.19
C LEU A 119 7.44 27.69 -10.94
N GLN A 120 6.44 28.45 -10.51
CA GLN A 120 6.05 29.71 -11.13
C GLN A 120 7.04 30.84 -10.88
N LEU A 121 7.57 30.95 -9.66
CA LEU A 121 8.48 32.03 -9.26
C LEU A 121 9.95 31.72 -9.53
N GLY A 122 10.31 30.44 -9.63
CA GLY A 122 11.69 29.99 -9.67
C GLY A 122 12.35 30.02 -8.28
N PRO A 123 13.51 29.37 -8.12
CA PRO A 123 14.08 29.06 -6.81
C PRO A 123 14.49 30.29 -6.00
N ASP A 124 15.11 31.30 -6.62
CA ASP A 124 15.63 32.47 -5.89
C ASP A 124 14.51 33.29 -5.24
N ILE A 125 13.47 33.60 -6.03
CA ILE A 125 12.32 34.38 -5.56
C ILE A 125 11.51 33.54 -4.57
N SER A 126 11.35 32.24 -4.83
CA SER A 126 10.66 31.33 -3.91
C SER A 126 11.36 31.25 -2.57
N PHE A 127 12.68 31.06 -2.55
CA PHE A 127 13.47 31.04 -1.32
C PHE A 127 13.38 32.37 -0.56
N GLN A 128 13.52 33.50 -1.24
CA GLN A 128 13.40 34.81 -0.59
C GLN A 128 12.04 35.00 0.09
N ARG A 129 10.96 34.69 -0.62
CA ARG A 129 9.58 34.87 -0.11
C ARG A 129 9.23 33.86 0.97
N LEU A 130 9.56 32.58 0.76
CA LEU A 130 9.28 31.52 1.72
C LEU A 130 10.13 31.67 2.98
N LYS A 131 11.40 32.07 2.87
CA LYS A 131 12.22 32.40 4.06
C LYS A 131 11.62 33.53 4.87
N HIS A 132 11.20 34.61 4.21
CA HIS A 132 10.51 35.70 4.90
C HIS A 132 9.24 35.20 5.60
N HIS A 133 8.44 34.38 4.90
CA HIS A 133 7.24 33.76 5.46
C HIS A 133 7.54 32.89 6.68
N TRP A 134 8.56 32.02 6.62
CA TRP A 134 8.97 31.18 7.76
C TRP A 134 9.43 32.01 8.96
N GLU A 135 10.08 33.16 8.73
CA GLU A 135 10.55 34.07 9.79
C GLU A 135 9.43 34.86 10.47
N THR A 136 8.35 35.18 9.74
CA THR A 136 7.35 36.13 10.22
C THR A 136 5.96 35.55 10.45
N TRP A 137 5.62 34.42 9.81
CA TRP A 137 4.29 33.84 9.93
C TRP A 137 4.05 33.24 11.30
N ILE A 138 4.88 32.30 11.77
CA ILE A 138 4.83 31.77 13.15
C ILE A 138 6.12 32.13 13.87
N THR A 139 5.99 32.68 15.06
CA THR A 139 7.07 33.20 15.89
C THR A 139 7.03 32.62 17.30
N GLU A 140 8.09 32.78 18.10
CA GLU A 140 8.10 32.33 19.50
C GLU A 140 6.96 32.94 20.33
N ASP A 141 6.58 34.20 20.05
CA ASP A 141 5.45 34.87 20.71
C ASP A 141 4.12 34.12 20.49
N ASP A 142 3.95 33.47 19.35
CA ASP A 142 2.78 32.64 19.08
C ASP A 142 2.75 31.41 20.00
N PHE A 143 3.91 30.77 20.27
CA PHE A 143 4.02 29.64 21.23
C PHE A 143 3.70 30.09 22.66
N ILE A 144 4.19 31.27 23.08
CA ILE A 144 3.87 31.86 24.38
C ILE A 144 2.34 32.07 24.50
N LYS A 145 1.71 32.62 23.46
CA LYS A 145 0.26 32.83 23.43
C LYS A 145 -0.51 31.51 23.48
N ILE A 146 -0.14 30.54 22.66
CA ILE A 146 -0.74 29.19 22.65
C ILE A 146 -0.71 28.59 24.05
N LYS A 147 0.44 28.67 24.74
CA LYS A 147 0.55 28.22 26.12
C LYS A 147 -0.36 28.99 27.07
N SER A 148 -0.42 30.31 26.93
CA SER A 148 -1.25 31.19 27.77
C SER A 148 -2.76 30.92 27.63
N TYR A 149 -3.18 30.41 26.47
CA TYR A 149 -4.56 29.99 26.20
C TYR A 149 -4.91 28.61 26.78
N GLY A 150 -3.99 27.96 27.48
CA GLY A 150 -4.22 26.68 28.15
C GLY A 150 -3.94 25.45 27.29
N PHE A 151 -3.36 25.61 26.10
CA PHE A 151 -2.89 24.48 25.29
C PHE A 151 -1.56 23.93 25.83
N ASN A 152 -1.35 22.63 25.65
CA ASN A 152 -0.15 21.95 26.11
C ASN A 152 0.71 21.39 24.96
N SER A 153 0.21 21.39 23.74
CA SER A 153 0.87 20.78 22.58
C SER A 153 0.63 21.56 21.29
N VAL A 154 1.54 21.41 20.32
CA VAL A 154 1.37 21.88 18.95
C VAL A 154 1.68 20.75 17.96
N ARG A 155 1.04 20.77 16.79
CA ARG A 155 1.32 19.86 15.67
C ARG A 155 1.85 20.68 14.49
N LEU A 156 2.98 20.25 13.94
CA LEU A 156 3.74 20.98 12.93
C LEU A 156 3.78 20.20 11.61
N PRO A 157 2.99 20.62 10.61
CA PRO A 157 3.08 20.12 9.25
C PRO A 157 4.44 20.43 8.62
N ILE A 158 5.10 19.42 8.05
CA ILE A 158 6.33 19.52 7.27
C ILE A 158 6.23 18.73 5.96
N GLY A 159 6.89 19.20 4.91
CA GLY A 159 6.99 18.50 3.63
C GLY A 159 8.32 17.75 3.51
N TYR A 160 8.38 16.72 2.67
CA TYR A 160 9.65 16.02 2.42
C TYR A 160 10.74 16.95 1.86
N TRP A 161 10.32 18.02 1.18
CA TRP A 161 11.19 19.04 0.62
C TRP A 161 11.94 19.89 1.66
N THR A 162 11.60 19.74 2.94
CA THR A 162 12.41 20.20 4.05
C THR A 162 13.79 19.54 4.08
N PHE A 163 13.89 18.26 3.68
CA PHE A 163 15.09 17.42 3.86
C PHE A 163 15.76 17.00 2.55
N ALA A 164 14.98 16.67 1.52
CA ALA A 164 15.51 16.19 0.24
C ALA A 164 14.56 16.45 -0.92
N HIS A 165 15.09 16.54 -2.15
CA HIS A 165 14.32 16.82 -3.37
C HIS A 165 14.54 15.75 -4.44
N LEU A 166 13.53 15.50 -5.27
CA LEU A 166 13.70 14.87 -6.59
C LEU A 166 14.44 15.84 -7.52
N ILE A 167 15.06 15.29 -8.56
CA ILE A 167 15.94 16.07 -9.46
C ILE A 167 15.23 17.20 -10.22
N ASP A 168 13.91 17.09 -10.39
CA ASP A 168 13.08 18.07 -11.11
C ASP A 168 12.02 18.71 -10.18
N ASP A 169 12.22 18.64 -8.86
CA ASP A 169 11.35 19.36 -7.93
C ASP A 169 11.66 20.87 -7.95
N PRO A 170 10.62 21.72 -7.89
CA PRO A 170 10.79 23.17 -7.87
C PRO A 170 10.98 23.73 -6.45
N TYR A 171 10.79 22.92 -5.41
CA TYR A 171 10.84 23.36 -4.01
C TYR A 171 12.21 23.93 -3.60
N VAL A 172 12.23 24.63 -2.48
CA VAL A 172 13.45 25.25 -1.92
C VAL A 172 13.74 24.73 -0.51
N PHE A 173 15.03 24.65 -0.15
CA PHE A 173 15.47 24.24 1.19
C PHE A 173 15.41 25.42 2.19
N GLY A 174 15.42 25.09 3.49
CA GLY A 174 15.57 26.06 4.59
C GLY A 174 14.62 25.87 5.77
N GLN A 175 13.58 25.05 5.60
CA GLN A 175 12.54 24.80 6.62
C GLN A 175 13.06 24.08 7.87
N GLU A 176 14.13 23.28 7.75
CA GLU A 176 14.62 22.45 8.86
C GLU A 176 15.10 23.31 10.05
N GLU A 177 15.66 24.49 9.80
CA GLU A 177 16.04 25.45 10.85
C GLU A 177 14.83 25.85 11.72
N TYR A 178 13.66 26.03 11.09
CA TYR A 178 12.43 26.44 11.78
C TYR A 178 11.76 25.27 12.50
N LEU A 179 11.91 24.05 11.98
CA LEU A 179 11.56 22.84 12.71
C LEU A 179 12.39 22.73 14.01
N GLU A 180 13.71 22.94 13.95
CA GLU A 180 14.56 22.92 15.14
C GLU A 180 14.21 24.05 16.13
N LYS A 181 13.95 25.27 15.63
CA LYS A 181 13.45 26.39 16.46
C LYS A 181 12.12 26.05 17.15
N SER A 182 11.19 25.39 16.47
CA SER A 182 9.90 25.01 17.06
C SER A 182 10.06 24.05 18.25
N ILE A 183 11.04 23.13 18.17
CA ILE A 183 11.38 22.21 19.25
C ILE A 183 11.96 23.00 20.43
N GLU A 184 12.86 23.95 20.17
CA GLU A 184 13.43 24.83 21.20
C GLU A 184 12.35 25.67 21.90
N TRP A 185 11.47 26.32 21.15
CA TRP A 185 10.38 27.11 21.69
C TRP A 185 9.41 26.25 22.50
N CYS A 186 9.06 25.05 22.02
CA CYS A 186 8.26 24.11 22.80
C CYS A 186 8.93 23.76 24.13
N ARG A 187 10.24 23.48 24.11
CA ARG A 187 11.02 23.19 25.32
C ARG A 187 10.98 24.34 26.31
N ASN A 188 11.21 25.56 25.83
CA ASN A 188 11.28 26.78 26.66
C ASN A 188 9.93 27.11 27.32
N HIS A 189 8.82 26.86 26.62
CA HIS A 189 7.48 27.23 27.09
C HIS A 189 6.66 26.05 27.62
N GLY A 190 7.27 24.86 27.74
CA GLY A 190 6.62 23.66 28.28
C GLY A 190 5.44 23.20 27.42
N LEU A 191 5.57 23.31 26.10
CA LEU A 191 4.69 22.71 25.09
C LEU A 191 5.31 21.40 24.58
N LYS A 192 4.46 20.51 24.08
CA LYS A 192 4.87 19.30 23.36
C LYS A 192 4.66 19.47 21.86
N LEU A 193 5.41 18.70 21.06
CA LEU A 193 5.38 18.79 19.59
C LEU A 193 4.97 17.45 18.98
N TRP A 194 4.04 17.51 18.02
CA TRP A 194 3.85 16.49 16.99
C TRP A 194 4.52 16.95 15.70
N ILE A 195 5.42 16.13 15.16
CA ILE A 195 5.98 16.34 13.83
C ILE A 195 5.12 15.57 12.84
N ASP A 196 4.57 16.26 11.86
CA ASP A 196 3.64 15.68 10.90
C ASP A 196 4.16 15.80 9.47
N LEU A 197 4.51 14.67 8.85
CA LEU A 197 4.92 14.63 7.45
C LEU A 197 3.69 14.79 6.55
N HIS A 198 3.37 16.04 6.28
CA HIS A 198 2.16 16.49 5.63
C HIS A 198 2.22 16.36 4.09
N GLY A 199 3.42 16.34 3.52
CA GLY A 199 3.64 16.15 2.08
C GLY A 199 4.81 15.23 1.78
N ILE A 200 4.63 14.30 0.84
CA ILE A 200 5.64 13.29 0.47
C ILE A 200 5.89 13.29 -1.07
N PRO A 201 7.01 12.76 -1.63
CA PRO A 201 7.26 12.84 -3.07
C PRO A 201 6.10 12.31 -3.91
N GLY A 202 5.64 13.10 -4.88
CA GLY A 202 4.50 12.72 -5.72
C GLY A 202 3.12 12.82 -5.06
N SER A 203 3.04 13.24 -3.80
CA SER A 203 1.81 13.38 -3.00
C SER A 203 1.06 12.08 -2.70
N GLN A 204 0.60 11.97 -1.45
CA GLN A 204 -0.09 10.81 -0.87
C GLN A 204 -1.62 10.87 -0.96
N ASN A 205 -2.18 12.06 -1.22
CA ASN A 205 -3.63 12.30 -1.25
C ASN A 205 -4.09 13.11 -2.47
N GLY A 206 -3.18 13.81 -3.17
CA GLY A 206 -3.49 14.62 -4.36
C GLY A 206 -4.11 15.98 -4.06
N PHE A 207 -4.12 16.42 -2.79
CA PHE A 207 -4.63 17.73 -2.39
C PHE A 207 -3.50 18.76 -2.29
N ASP A 208 -3.86 20.03 -2.33
CA ASP A 208 -2.94 21.16 -2.18
C ASP A 208 -2.23 21.17 -0.82
N ASN A 209 -2.87 20.65 0.24
CA ASN A 209 -2.26 20.48 1.55
C ASN A 209 -0.99 19.61 1.52
N SER A 210 -0.89 18.62 0.63
CA SER A 210 0.31 17.80 0.45
C SER A 210 1.45 18.48 -0.32
N GLY A 211 1.25 19.74 -0.72
CA GLY A 211 2.16 20.55 -1.50
C GLY A 211 2.05 20.36 -3.02
N ARG A 212 1.34 19.32 -3.49
CA ARG A 212 1.17 19.03 -4.94
C ARG A 212 -0.21 18.46 -5.28
N ARG A 213 -1.11 19.35 -5.67
CA ARG A 213 -2.49 19.06 -6.04
C ARG A 213 -2.57 18.26 -7.35
N ASP A 214 -3.61 17.45 -7.46
CA ASP A 214 -3.99 16.67 -8.64
C ASP A 214 -2.94 15.61 -9.06
N HIS A 215 -2.01 15.27 -8.16
CA HIS A 215 -0.99 14.23 -8.33
C HIS A 215 -1.06 13.23 -7.17
N LEU A 216 -1.27 11.95 -7.49
CA LEU A 216 -1.26 10.85 -6.52
C LEU A 216 -0.21 9.82 -6.93
N GLN A 217 1.04 10.13 -6.64
CA GLN A 217 2.24 9.45 -7.15
C GLN A 217 3.22 9.06 -6.05
N TRP A 218 2.80 9.07 -4.78
CA TRP A 218 3.64 8.62 -3.66
C TRP A 218 4.28 7.24 -3.89
N MET A 219 3.49 6.24 -4.28
CA MET A 219 3.99 4.88 -4.51
C MET A 219 4.66 4.67 -5.87
N ASN A 220 4.53 5.63 -6.81
CA ASN A 220 4.97 5.47 -8.20
C ASN A 220 5.36 6.82 -8.84
N PRO A 221 6.53 6.92 -9.50
CA PRO A 221 7.54 5.88 -9.71
C PRO A 221 8.29 5.50 -8.43
N ILE A 222 9.04 4.39 -8.47
CA ILE A 222 9.82 3.87 -7.33
C ILE A 222 10.78 4.91 -6.72
N THR A 223 11.20 5.92 -7.49
CA THR A 223 12.01 7.03 -7.00
C THR A 223 11.30 7.86 -5.93
N ASN A 224 9.99 8.07 -6.07
CA ASN A 224 9.19 8.78 -5.07
C ASN A 224 9.16 7.97 -3.78
N TYR A 225 8.77 6.70 -3.90
CA TYR A 225 8.69 5.76 -2.79
C TYR A 225 10.00 5.67 -2.01
N ASN A 226 11.13 5.46 -2.70
CA ASN A 226 12.44 5.37 -2.07
C ASN A 226 12.82 6.66 -1.35
N LEU A 227 12.66 7.81 -2.00
CA LEU A 227 13.01 9.10 -1.40
C LEU A 227 12.17 9.37 -0.14
N GLY A 228 10.86 9.14 -0.17
CA GLY A 228 10.06 9.36 1.02
C GLY A 228 10.34 8.34 2.13
N LEU A 229 10.70 7.08 1.82
CA LEU A 229 11.17 6.15 2.86
C LEU A 229 12.45 6.66 3.53
N GLU A 230 13.36 7.26 2.77
CA GLU A 230 14.59 7.85 3.29
C GLU A 230 14.33 9.08 4.15
N VAL A 231 13.40 9.94 3.73
CA VAL A 231 12.96 11.11 4.52
C VAL A 231 12.29 10.67 5.82
N ILE A 232 11.36 9.72 5.76
CA ILE A 232 10.70 9.22 6.95
C ILE A 232 11.75 8.60 7.89
N ARG A 233 12.65 7.76 7.37
CA ARG A 233 13.77 7.19 8.15
C ARG A 233 14.60 8.27 8.83
N TYR A 234 14.97 9.32 8.11
CA TYR A 234 15.74 10.44 8.65
C TYR A 234 15.03 11.15 9.80
N ILE A 235 13.73 11.45 9.66
CA ILE A 235 12.94 12.08 10.73
C ILE A 235 12.99 11.23 12.00
N PHE A 236 12.78 9.92 11.86
CA PHE A 236 12.79 9.00 12.99
C PHE A 236 14.17 8.81 13.62
N GLU A 237 15.24 8.79 12.84
CA GLU A 237 16.61 8.66 13.36
C GLU A 237 17.10 9.94 14.03
N LYS A 238 16.82 11.11 13.45
CA LYS A 238 17.26 12.39 14.02
C LYS A 238 16.35 12.81 15.16
N TYR A 239 15.07 13.03 14.89
CA TYR A 239 14.14 13.59 15.86
C TYR A 239 13.57 12.55 16.82
N GLY A 240 13.64 11.24 16.49
CA GLY A 240 13.27 10.17 17.40
C GLY A 240 14.33 9.80 18.45
N ASP A 241 15.46 10.52 18.48
CA ASP A 241 16.53 10.35 19.48
C ASP A 241 16.11 10.81 20.89
N ASP A 242 16.72 10.22 21.91
CA ASP A 242 16.44 10.50 23.33
C ASP A 242 16.54 11.99 23.68
N GLN A 243 17.39 12.78 23.00
CA GLN A 243 17.53 14.22 23.25
C GLN A 243 16.29 15.05 22.88
N TYR A 244 15.40 14.53 22.03
CA TYR A 244 14.17 15.19 21.60
C TYR A 244 12.92 14.62 22.28
N SER A 245 13.03 13.45 22.92
CA SER A 245 11.92 12.74 23.58
C SER A 245 11.26 13.49 24.74
N ASP A 246 11.85 14.59 25.21
CA ASP A 246 11.26 15.47 26.22
C ASP A 246 10.20 16.41 25.62
N VAL A 247 10.30 16.74 24.33
CA VAL A 247 9.42 17.66 23.61
C VAL A 247 8.58 16.96 22.56
N VAL A 248 9.19 16.13 21.72
CA VAL A 248 8.51 15.49 20.59
C VAL A 248 7.84 14.22 21.05
N ILE A 249 6.51 14.23 21.05
CA ILE A 249 5.67 13.18 21.64
C ILE A 249 4.91 12.35 20.61
N GLY A 250 4.96 12.74 19.33
CA GLY A 250 4.30 12.04 18.24
C GLY A 250 4.98 12.36 16.90
N TYR A 251 5.09 11.33 16.06
CA TYR A 251 5.65 11.42 14.71
C TYR A 251 4.63 10.83 13.75
N GLN A 252 3.96 11.69 12.99
CA GLN A 252 2.99 11.28 12.00
C GLN A 252 3.68 11.03 10.68
N ASN A 253 3.54 9.79 10.21
CA ASN A 253 4.29 9.29 9.08
C ASN A 253 3.78 9.87 7.75
N LEU A 254 2.46 10.03 7.63
CA LEU A 254 1.77 10.55 6.46
C LEU A 254 0.47 11.21 6.90
N ASN A 255 0.20 12.41 6.38
CA ASN A 255 -1.09 13.05 6.51
C ASN A 255 -2.10 12.54 5.47
N GLU A 256 -3.30 12.15 5.90
CA GLU A 256 -4.42 11.75 5.03
C GLU A 256 -4.09 10.77 3.88
N PRO A 257 -3.26 9.72 4.08
CA PRO A 257 -2.81 8.89 2.96
C PRO A 257 -3.94 8.00 2.42
N LEU A 258 -4.01 7.83 1.10
CA LEU A 258 -4.87 6.81 0.48
C LEU A 258 -4.32 5.38 0.62
N HIS A 259 -3.04 5.23 1.03
CA HIS A 259 -2.40 3.95 1.33
C HIS A 259 -1.22 4.13 2.30
N ASN A 260 -1.03 3.22 3.27
CA ASN A 260 -0.02 3.37 4.33
C ASN A 260 0.64 2.02 4.71
N GLU A 261 1.91 1.82 4.37
CA GLU A 261 2.70 0.60 4.69
C GLU A 261 4.05 0.89 5.37
N THR A 262 4.20 1.97 6.14
CA THR A 262 5.55 2.35 6.66
C THR A 262 5.85 1.85 8.08
N TYR A 263 4.87 1.33 8.83
CA TYR A 263 5.03 1.00 10.26
C TYR A 263 6.16 0.01 10.54
N LYS A 264 6.11 -1.16 9.90
CA LYS A 264 7.00 -2.30 10.19
C LYS A 264 8.46 -1.96 9.90
N LEU A 265 8.70 -1.12 8.89
CA LEU A 265 10.03 -0.66 8.53
C LEU A 265 10.61 0.25 9.62
N LEU A 266 9.80 1.13 10.19
CA LEU A 266 10.27 2.21 11.06
C LEU A 266 10.33 1.82 12.53
N ARG A 267 9.51 0.86 12.98
CA ARG A 267 9.61 0.33 14.36
C ARG A 267 10.97 -0.31 14.64
N GLN A 268 11.71 -0.72 13.61
CA GLN A 268 13.09 -1.18 13.73
C GLN A 268 14.08 -0.07 14.16
N ILE A 269 13.70 1.20 14.11
CA ILE A 269 14.59 2.34 14.31
C ILE A 269 14.43 2.96 15.71
N THR A 270 13.19 3.26 16.12
CA THR A 270 12.88 3.87 17.42
C THR A 270 11.86 3.04 18.17
N ASN A 271 11.65 3.27 19.48
CA ASN A 271 10.54 2.76 20.30
C ASN A 271 9.48 3.84 20.66
N ASN A 272 9.65 5.08 20.18
CA ASN A 272 8.72 6.20 20.41
C ASN A 272 7.33 5.99 19.79
N TYR A 273 6.38 6.86 20.15
CA TYR A 273 5.02 6.82 19.61
C TYR A 273 4.99 7.08 18.10
N PHE A 274 4.31 6.20 17.36
CA PHE A 274 3.96 6.42 15.96
C PHE A 274 2.53 6.94 15.87
N VAL A 275 2.35 8.02 15.14
CA VAL A 275 1.01 8.57 14.86
C VAL A 275 0.58 8.09 13.47
N TYR A 276 -0.56 7.40 13.40
CA TYR A 276 -1.19 6.91 12.18
C TYR A 276 -2.44 7.71 11.88
N HIS A 277 -2.45 8.41 10.76
CA HIS A 277 -3.71 8.93 10.24
C HIS A 277 -4.66 7.78 9.87
N ASP A 278 -5.94 7.91 10.20
CA ASP A 278 -6.97 6.88 10.02
C ASP A 278 -7.38 6.61 8.56
N SER A 279 -6.76 7.29 7.59
CA SER A 279 -7.10 7.28 6.16
C SER A 279 -8.60 7.47 5.86
N PHE A 280 -9.34 8.14 6.75
CA PHE A 280 -10.80 8.27 6.73
C PHE A 280 -11.57 6.94 6.80
N LEU A 281 -10.91 5.86 7.20
CA LEU A 281 -11.54 4.57 7.45
C LEU A 281 -12.23 4.56 8.82
N ASP A 282 -13.21 3.68 8.97
CA ASP A 282 -13.92 3.47 10.22
C ASP A 282 -13.00 2.92 11.33
N VAL A 283 -13.25 3.30 12.59
CA VAL A 283 -12.38 2.95 13.72
C VAL A 283 -12.26 1.43 13.95
N GLU A 284 -13.31 0.67 13.62
CA GLU A 284 -13.36 -0.79 13.75
C GLU A 284 -12.37 -1.48 12.78
N PHE A 285 -12.06 -0.85 11.63
CA PHE A 285 -10.99 -1.33 10.75
C PHE A 285 -9.64 -1.29 11.47
N TRP A 286 -9.35 -0.18 12.15
CA TRP A 286 -8.09 0.04 12.84
C TRP A 286 -7.96 -0.79 14.13
N GLU A 287 -9.08 -1.11 14.79
CA GLU A 287 -9.10 -2.07 15.90
C GLU A 287 -8.58 -3.45 15.47
N ALA A 288 -9.00 -3.92 14.29
CA ALA A 288 -8.55 -5.19 13.72
C ALA A 288 -7.15 -5.13 13.09
N TYR A 289 -6.69 -3.95 12.65
CA TYR A 289 -5.42 -3.77 11.95
C TYR A 289 -4.24 -3.53 12.92
N LEU A 290 -4.41 -2.65 13.92
CA LEU A 290 -3.36 -2.27 14.88
C LEU A 290 -3.30 -3.23 16.07
N LEU A 291 -3.19 -4.52 15.81
CA LEU A 291 -3.13 -5.52 16.89
C LEU A 291 -1.78 -5.46 17.61
N GLU A 292 -1.85 -5.55 18.94
CA GLU A 292 -0.69 -5.72 19.82
C GLU A 292 -0.31 -7.22 19.86
N PRO A 293 0.99 -7.58 19.88
CA PRO A 293 2.17 -6.73 20.11
C PRO A 293 2.79 -6.12 18.84
N GLU A 294 2.22 -6.38 17.66
CA GLU A 294 2.80 -5.91 16.40
C GLU A 294 2.83 -4.38 16.34
N PHE A 295 1.78 -3.70 16.81
CA PHE A 295 1.62 -2.25 16.73
C PHE A 295 1.76 -1.48 18.07
N ILE A 296 2.81 -1.76 18.84
CA ILE A 296 3.10 -1.04 20.10
C ILE A 296 3.30 0.48 19.93
N HIS A 297 2.82 1.23 20.92
CA HIS A 297 2.96 2.69 20.97
C HIS A 297 2.43 3.37 19.71
N THR A 298 1.29 2.92 19.21
CA THR A 298 0.58 3.58 18.10
C THR A 298 -0.50 4.51 18.65
N VAL A 299 -0.62 5.69 18.04
CA VAL A 299 -1.70 6.65 18.26
C VAL A 299 -2.43 6.81 16.94
N LEU A 300 -3.74 6.64 16.95
CA LEU A 300 -4.60 6.94 15.81
C LEU A 300 -4.91 8.43 15.79
N ASP A 301 -4.70 9.03 14.63
CA ASP A 301 -5.04 10.41 14.32
C ASP A 301 -6.28 10.45 13.44
N HIS A 302 -7.29 11.19 13.89
CA HIS A 302 -8.56 11.36 13.22
C HIS A 302 -8.78 12.81 12.80
N HIS A 303 -9.04 13.02 11.51
CA HIS A 303 -9.48 14.32 10.99
C HIS A 303 -10.99 14.38 10.90
N ARG A 304 -11.61 15.38 11.55
CA ARG A 304 -13.07 15.49 11.66
C ARG A 304 -13.56 16.87 11.31
N TYR A 305 -13.87 17.01 10.03
CA TYR A 305 -14.56 18.16 9.44
C TYR A 305 -15.99 17.80 9.05
N GLN A 306 -16.94 18.70 9.30
CA GLN A 306 -18.35 18.49 8.93
C GLN A 306 -18.81 19.47 7.82
N VAL A 307 -17.91 19.87 6.93
CA VAL A 307 -18.19 20.91 5.91
C VAL A 307 -17.87 20.50 4.46
N PHE A 308 -17.20 19.37 4.24
CA PHE A 308 -16.78 18.96 2.89
C PHE A 308 -17.81 18.12 2.13
N GLU A 309 -18.97 17.82 2.73
CA GLU A 309 -20.07 17.14 2.08
C GLU A 309 -21.34 18.00 2.06
N THR A 310 -22.02 18.04 0.91
CA THR A 310 -23.22 18.87 0.68
C THR A 310 -24.35 18.60 1.69
N HIS A 311 -24.44 17.38 2.22
CA HIS A 311 -25.47 17.04 3.20
C HIS A 311 -25.15 17.58 4.61
N LEU A 312 -23.87 17.61 4.99
CA LEU A 312 -23.41 18.13 6.28
C LEU A 312 -23.54 19.66 6.32
N LEU A 313 -23.32 20.34 5.20
CA LEU A 313 -23.52 21.79 5.07
C LEU A 313 -24.98 22.25 5.27
N LYS A 314 -25.94 21.31 5.29
CA LYS A 314 -27.36 21.58 5.56
C LYS A 314 -27.74 21.31 7.00
N TYR A 315 -26.84 20.77 7.81
CA TYR A 315 -27.11 20.46 9.19
C TYR A 315 -27.32 21.74 10.00
N THR A 316 -28.30 21.66 10.88
CA THR A 316 -28.39 22.55 12.02
C THR A 316 -27.26 22.26 13.00
N VAL A 317 -26.93 23.22 13.87
CA VAL A 317 -25.90 23.01 14.90
C VAL A 317 -26.19 21.78 15.79
N ASP A 318 -27.47 21.50 16.07
CA ASP A 318 -27.86 20.34 16.87
C ASP A 318 -27.65 19.01 16.13
N GLU A 319 -27.85 18.99 14.81
CA GLU A 319 -27.53 17.82 13.98
C GLU A 319 -26.02 17.58 13.88
N HIS A 320 -25.22 18.65 13.75
CA HIS A 320 -23.76 18.56 13.80
C HIS A 320 -23.26 17.95 15.13
N LEU A 321 -23.85 18.38 16.24
CA LEU A 321 -23.52 17.90 17.57
C LEU A 321 -23.97 16.45 17.80
N GLU A 322 -25.10 16.04 17.25
CA GLU A 322 -25.55 14.65 17.33
C GLU A 322 -24.68 13.72 16.49
N ALA A 323 -24.29 14.15 15.27
CA ALA A 323 -23.31 13.44 14.46
C ALA A 323 -21.98 13.28 15.21
N LEU A 324 -21.51 14.36 15.83
CA LEU A 324 -20.29 14.38 16.64
C LEU A 324 -20.35 13.38 17.81
N LYS A 325 -21.46 13.34 18.56
CA LYS A 325 -21.65 12.36 19.66
C LYS A 325 -21.53 10.93 19.15
N LYS A 326 -22.20 10.62 18.04
CA LYS A 326 -22.18 9.28 17.43
C LYS A 326 -20.75 8.87 17.06
N HIS A 327 -19.96 9.76 16.46
CA HIS A 327 -18.57 9.49 16.12
C HIS A 327 -17.70 9.26 17.36
N VAL A 328 -17.77 10.14 18.36
CA VAL A 328 -16.98 10.01 19.58
C VAL A 328 -17.36 8.75 20.37
N SER A 329 -18.64 8.37 20.41
CA SER A 329 -19.06 7.11 21.03
C SER A 329 -18.45 5.88 20.36
N ARG A 330 -18.23 5.90 19.04
CA ARG A 330 -17.52 4.82 18.34
C ARG A 330 -16.03 4.79 18.72
N TYR A 331 -15.37 5.95 18.79
CA TYR A 331 -13.96 6.03 19.22
C TYR A 331 -13.76 5.48 20.63
N MET A 332 -14.64 5.86 21.56
CA MET A 332 -14.60 5.38 22.94
C MET A 332 -14.87 3.87 23.09
N ALA A 333 -15.46 3.22 22.08
CA ALA A 333 -15.72 1.79 22.11
C ALA A 333 -14.46 0.95 21.81
N VAL A 334 -13.40 1.57 21.27
CA VAL A 334 -12.16 0.91 20.87
C VAL A 334 -11.04 1.19 21.87
N ASP A 335 -10.39 0.15 22.39
CA ASP A 335 -9.25 0.26 23.32
C ASP A 335 -7.93 0.53 22.58
N LYS A 336 -7.83 1.72 21.96
CA LYS A 336 -6.64 2.25 21.27
C LYS A 336 -6.46 3.73 21.59
N LEU A 337 -5.20 4.18 21.61
CA LEU A 337 -4.88 5.60 21.76
C LEU A 337 -5.37 6.39 20.55
N GLN A 338 -6.22 7.38 20.77
CA GLN A 338 -6.92 8.11 19.72
C GLN A 338 -6.90 9.61 20.01
N VAL A 339 -6.43 10.39 19.04
CA VAL A 339 -6.39 11.85 19.08
C VAL A 339 -7.12 12.38 17.86
N ILE A 340 -7.96 13.40 18.05
CA ILE A 340 -8.55 14.14 16.93
C ILE A 340 -7.54 15.18 16.47
N GLY A 341 -6.63 14.83 15.56
CA GLY A 341 -5.53 15.72 15.16
C GLY A 341 -5.97 16.88 14.29
N GLU A 342 -7.17 16.84 13.73
CA GLU A 342 -7.71 17.99 13.03
C GLU A 342 -9.23 18.14 13.19
N TRP A 343 -9.65 19.35 13.57
CA TRP A 343 -11.03 19.80 13.56
C TRP A 343 -11.08 21.34 13.48
N SER A 344 -12.22 21.88 13.08
CA SER A 344 -12.44 23.33 12.99
C SER A 344 -13.81 23.73 13.54
N ALA A 345 -14.02 25.04 13.70
CA ALA A 345 -15.30 25.61 14.11
C ALA A 345 -16.27 25.82 12.94
N ALA A 346 -15.87 25.40 11.73
CA ALA A 346 -16.58 25.71 10.50
C ALA A 346 -17.91 24.97 10.42
N LEU A 347 -18.97 25.74 10.15
CA LEU A 347 -20.30 25.22 9.79
C LEU A 347 -20.55 25.31 8.28
N THR A 348 -19.68 26.02 7.55
CA THR A 348 -19.73 26.18 6.10
C THR A 348 -18.36 25.94 5.46
N ASP A 349 -18.32 25.73 4.14
CA ASP A 349 -17.07 25.64 3.37
C ASP A 349 -16.70 26.96 2.67
N CYS A 350 -17.10 28.09 3.27
CA CYS A 350 -16.99 29.44 2.69
C CYS A 350 -15.61 30.11 2.84
N GLY A 351 -14.62 29.44 3.44
CA GLY A 351 -13.26 29.97 3.52
C GLY A 351 -12.68 30.18 2.11
N LYS A 352 -12.05 31.33 1.88
CA LYS A 352 -11.41 31.61 0.59
C LYS A 352 -10.40 30.52 0.26
N TRP A 353 -10.58 29.88 -0.90
CA TRP A 353 -9.76 28.76 -1.38
C TRP A 353 -9.69 27.54 -0.46
N LEU A 354 -10.61 27.40 0.49
CA LEU A 354 -10.67 26.23 1.39
C LEU A 354 -10.81 24.91 0.61
N ASN A 355 -11.51 24.93 -0.53
CA ASN A 355 -11.62 23.79 -1.43
C ASN A 355 -10.53 23.74 -2.51
N GLY A 356 -9.56 24.65 -2.47
CA GLY A 356 -8.51 24.85 -3.46
C GLY A 356 -8.75 26.07 -4.37
N VAL A 357 -7.66 26.69 -4.82
CA VAL A 357 -7.68 27.83 -5.76
C VAL A 357 -8.46 27.47 -7.03
N GLY A 358 -9.42 28.32 -7.40
CA GLY A 358 -10.26 28.15 -8.59
C GLY A 358 -11.41 27.15 -8.45
N ARG A 359 -11.70 26.61 -7.26
CA ARG A 359 -12.77 25.61 -7.07
C ARG A 359 -14.07 26.12 -6.45
N GLY A 360 -14.06 27.27 -5.75
CA GLY A 360 -15.24 27.84 -5.09
C GLY A 360 -15.72 27.06 -3.85
N ALA A 361 -16.90 27.40 -3.34
CA ALA A 361 -17.56 26.81 -2.18
C ALA A 361 -18.84 26.07 -2.58
N ARG A 362 -19.14 24.95 -1.90
CA ARG A 362 -20.37 24.19 -2.12
C ARG A 362 -21.57 24.94 -1.55
N TYR A 363 -21.37 25.67 -0.44
CA TYR A 363 -22.43 26.38 0.28
C TYR A 363 -23.16 27.43 -0.59
N ASP A 364 -22.41 28.18 -1.39
CA ASP A 364 -22.94 29.21 -2.31
C ASP A 364 -23.05 28.74 -3.77
N ASN A 365 -22.76 27.47 -4.03
CA ASN A 365 -22.79 26.83 -5.36
C ASN A 365 -21.78 27.40 -6.38
N THR A 366 -20.71 28.06 -5.92
CA THR A 366 -19.56 28.39 -6.79
C THR A 366 -18.71 27.15 -7.08
N TYR A 367 -18.76 26.13 -6.22
CA TYR A 367 -18.30 24.78 -6.51
C TYR A 367 -19.35 24.02 -7.33
N ALA A 368 -19.02 23.62 -8.55
CA ALA A 368 -20.00 23.14 -9.54
C ALA A 368 -20.82 21.91 -9.06
N GLY A 369 -22.14 21.97 -9.27
CA GLY A 369 -23.03 20.81 -9.17
C GLY A 369 -23.62 20.52 -7.78
N THR A 370 -23.55 21.46 -6.83
CA THR A 370 -23.95 21.23 -5.42
C THR A 370 -25.32 21.79 -5.04
N GLY A 371 -25.83 22.77 -5.82
CA GLY A 371 -27.01 23.55 -5.47
C GLY A 371 -26.72 24.61 -4.41
N VAL A 372 -27.53 25.67 -4.36
CA VAL A 372 -27.35 26.77 -3.39
C VAL A 372 -27.92 26.36 -2.03
N ILE A 373 -27.10 26.42 -0.98
CA ILE A 373 -27.50 26.19 0.42
C ILE A 373 -27.70 27.53 1.14
N GLY A 374 -26.74 28.44 0.98
CA GLY A 374 -26.75 29.77 1.56
C GLY A 374 -25.78 30.72 0.85
N GLU A 375 -25.49 31.85 1.49
CA GLU A 375 -24.55 32.86 0.96
C GLU A 375 -23.31 32.91 1.87
N CYS A 376 -22.11 32.88 1.29
CA CYS A 376 -20.85 33.00 2.02
C CYS A 376 -20.63 34.44 2.50
N LYS A 377 -21.17 34.76 3.67
CA LYS A 377 -21.29 36.15 4.17
C LYS A 377 -20.18 36.60 5.12
N TYR A 378 -19.61 35.73 5.95
CA TYR A 378 -18.83 36.14 7.12
C TYR A 378 -17.48 35.45 7.30
N SER A 379 -17.07 34.56 6.38
CA SER A 379 -15.87 33.72 6.56
C SER A 379 -14.57 34.53 6.79
N ASP A 380 -14.52 35.78 6.32
CA ASP A 380 -13.38 36.70 6.41
C ASP A 380 -13.65 37.99 7.21
N ASP A 381 -14.88 38.21 7.70
CA ASP A 381 -15.26 39.43 8.40
C ASP A 381 -16.20 39.14 9.59
N PRO A 382 -15.69 39.20 10.85
CA PRO A 382 -16.47 38.85 12.02
C PRO A 382 -17.58 39.87 12.32
N SER A 383 -17.55 41.07 11.74
CA SER A 383 -18.61 42.07 11.92
C SER A 383 -19.92 41.67 11.23
N LYS A 384 -19.85 40.74 10.27
CA LYS A 384 -21.00 40.21 9.54
C LYS A 384 -21.64 38.99 10.22
N LEU A 385 -21.04 38.46 11.29
CA LEU A 385 -21.63 37.39 12.09
C LEU A 385 -22.87 37.88 12.82
N THR A 386 -24.01 37.22 12.60
CA THR A 386 -25.22 37.48 13.39
C THR A 386 -25.06 36.89 14.80
N ASP A 387 -25.90 37.34 15.75
CA ASP A 387 -25.93 36.75 17.10
C ASP A 387 -26.21 35.24 17.06
N GLN A 388 -27.01 34.79 16.09
CA GLN A 388 -27.31 33.37 15.89
C GLN A 388 -26.09 32.59 15.37
N ASP A 389 -25.32 33.16 14.44
CA ASP A 389 -24.08 32.54 13.96
C ASP A 389 -23.07 32.41 15.11
N ARG A 390 -22.91 33.47 15.91
CA ARG A 390 -22.05 33.48 17.10
C ARG A 390 -22.44 32.40 18.11
N ASP A 391 -23.73 32.31 18.44
CA ASP A 391 -24.26 31.30 19.35
C ASP A 391 -24.06 29.88 18.78
N ASN A 392 -24.29 29.67 17.49
CA ASN A 392 -24.13 28.37 16.84
C ASN A 392 -22.67 27.92 16.78
N THR A 393 -21.75 28.77 16.29
CA THR A 393 -20.32 28.49 16.23
C THR A 393 -19.77 28.21 17.64
N ARG A 394 -20.13 29.02 18.64
CA ARG A 394 -19.72 28.78 20.03
C ARG A 394 -20.23 27.44 20.55
N ARG A 395 -21.51 27.13 20.37
CA ARG A 395 -22.10 25.84 20.79
C ARG A 395 -21.41 24.66 20.13
N PHE A 396 -21.05 24.79 18.85
CA PHE A 396 -20.35 23.74 18.13
C PHE A 396 -18.95 23.50 18.70
N ILE A 397 -18.16 24.57 18.90
CA ILE A 397 -16.84 24.50 19.54
C ILE A 397 -16.92 23.87 20.94
N GLU A 398 -17.86 24.32 21.77
CA GLU A 398 -18.02 23.79 23.13
C GLU A 398 -18.36 22.30 23.12
N GLY A 399 -19.27 21.87 22.23
CA GLY A 399 -19.58 20.45 22.05
C GLY A 399 -18.40 19.63 21.53
N GLN A 400 -17.60 20.17 20.62
CA GLN A 400 -16.34 19.56 20.15
C GLN A 400 -15.35 19.39 21.30
N LEU A 401 -15.13 20.42 22.12
CA LEU A 401 -14.23 20.34 23.26
C LEU A 401 -14.71 19.33 24.32
N ASP A 402 -16.00 19.29 24.62
CA ASP A 402 -16.58 18.38 25.61
C ASP A 402 -16.52 16.91 25.13
N LEU A 403 -16.73 16.67 23.82
CA LEU A 403 -16.77 15.32 23.25
C LEU A 403 -15.36 14.82 22.88
N TYR A 404 -14.53 15.61 22.21
CA TYR A 404 -13.14 15.26 21.93
C TYR A 404 -12.31 15.17 23.22
N GLY A 405 -12.70 15.90 24.27
CA GLY A 405 -12.15 15.72 25.61
C GLY A 405 -12.38 14.33 26.22
N LYS A 406 -13.20 13.46 25.61
CA LYS A 406 -13.43 12.07 26.08
C LYS A 406 -12.41 11.06 25.52
N VAL A 407 -11.73 11.36 24.42
CA VAL A 407 -10.62 10.55 23.88
C VAL A 407 -9.28 11.02 24.46
N ASP A 408 -8.14 10.62 23.88
CA ASP A 408 -6.80 10.92 24.43
C ASP A 408 -6.31 12.35 24.11
N GLY A 409 -7.04 13.09 23.26
CA GLY A 409 -6.80 14.51 23.02
C GLY A 409 -7.27 15.02 21.68
N PHE A 410 -6.89 16.26 21.36
CA PHE A 410 -7.20 16.89 20.08
C PHE A 410 -6.19 17.97 19.68
N PHE A 411 -6.17 18.31 18.39
CA PHE A 411 -5.58 19.53 17.84
C PHE A 411 -6.58 20.26 16.94
N PHE A 412 -6.76 21.57 17.17
CA PHE A 412 -7.56 22.42 16.29
C PHE A 412 -6.76 22.80 15.02
N TRP A 413 -7.38 22.85 13.83
CA TRP A 413 -6.67 22.79 12.54
C TRP A 413 -5.84 24.00 12.15
N THR A 414 -6.01 25.20 12.69
CA THR A 414 -4.78 26.02 12.83
C THR A 414 -4.89 27.13 13.87
N TYR A 415 -3.72 27.53 14.36
CA TYR A 415 -3.55 28.66 15.24
C TYR A 415 -4.04 29.96 14.59
N LYS A 416 -3.71 30.21 13.31
CA LYS A 416 -4.17 31.41 12.60
C LYS A 416 -4.26 31.23 11.08
N THR A 417 -5.17 31.97 10.46
CA THR A 417 -5.34 32.13 9.00
C THR A 417 -5.39 33.63 8.67
N GLU A 418 -5.29 34.01 7.40
CA GLU A 418 -5.48 35.41 6.99
C GLU A 418 -6.95 35.79 6.78
N SER A 419 -7.79 34.85 6.31
CA SER A 419 -9.16 35.17 5.85
C SER A 419 -10.17 34.04 6.04
N ALA A 420 -9.96 33.15 7.02
CA ALA A 420 -10.87 32.05 7.32
C ALA A 420 -11.07 31.93 8.84
N ILE A 421 -11.96 32.75 9.40
CA ILE A 421 -12.14 32.93 10.84
C ILE A 421 -12.51 31.62 11.55
N GLU A 422 -13.43 30.84 10.97
CA GLU A 422 -13.87 29.55 11.54
C GLU A 422 -12.76 28.49 11.62
N TRP A 423 -11.64 28.74 10.94
CA TRP A 423 -10.44 27.90 10.89
C TRP A 423 -9.27 28.48 11.68
N SER A 424 -9.42 29.70 12.23
CA SER A 424 -8.39 30.45 12.94
C SER A 424 -8.67 30.46 14.44
N MET A 425 -7.91 29.69 15.21
CA MET A 425 -8.06 29.67 16.67
C MET A 425 -7.87 31.06 17.27
N LYS A 426 -6.83 31.78 16.83
CA LYS A 426 -6.51 33.12 17.29
C LYS A 426 -7.68 34.07 17.09
N ASP A 427 -8.29 34.07 15.90
CA ASP A 427 -9.40 34.99 15.63
C ASP A 427 -10.64 34.61 16.44
N LEU A 428 -10.95 33.31 16.55
CA LEU A 428 -12.06 32.82 17.38
C LEU A 428 -11.89 33.19 18.87
N LEU A 429 -10.67 33.17 19.40
CA LEU A 429 -10.35 33.62 20.74
C LEU A 429 -10.53 35.14 20.89
N GLU A 430 -10.00 35.91 19.95
CA GLU A 430 -10.07 37.39 19.96
C GLU A 430 -11.51 37.90 19.88
N ILE A 431 -12.39 37.23 19.13
CA ILE A 431 -13.81 37.60 19.02
C ILE A 431 -14.71 36.92 20.06
N GLY A 432 -14.13 36.15 21.00
CA GLY A 432 -14.85 35.51 22.12
C GLY A 432 -15.73 34.32 21.75
N LEU A 433 -15.50 33.70 20.59
CA LEU A 433 -16.19 32.48 20.16
C LEU A 433 -15.47 31.19 20.60
N PHE A 434 -14.18 31.24 20.92
CA PHE A 434 -13.49 30.11 21.57
C PHE A 434 -13.43 30.32 23.09
N PRO A 435 -13.74 29.32 23.94
CA PRO A 435 -13.78 29.47 25.39
C PRO A 435 -12.44 29.84 26.01
N GLN A 436 -12.42 30.88 26.87
CA GLN A 436 -11.26 31.23 27.68
C GLN A 436 -11.63 31.61 29.13
N PRO A 437 -11.07 30.92 30.15
CA PRO A 437 -10.25 29.71 30.06
C PRO A 437 -10.94 28.60 29.27
N LEU A 438 -10.20 27.60 28.77
CA LEU A 438 -10.77 26.46 28.03
C LEU A 438 -11.84 25.68 28.80
N SER A 439 -12.20 26.01 30.04
CA SER A 439 -13.31 25.47 30.81
C SER A 439 -14.56 26.35 30.84
N ASP A 440 -14.53 27.57 30.30
CA ASP A 440 -15.64 28.52 30.26
C ASP A 440 -16.71 28.09 29.25
N ARG A 441 -17.50 27.08 29.60
CA ARG A 441 -18.59 26.55 28.78
C ARG A 441 -19.89 27.28 29.08
N LYS A 442 -20.58 27.78 28.05
CA LYS A 442 -21.95 28.28 28.14
C LYS A 442 -22.97 27.14 28.09
N VAL A 443 -22.63 26.04 27.43
CA VAL A 443 -23.46 24.84 27.29
C VAL A 443 -22.58 23.60 27.50
N ILE A 444 -22.96 22.73 28.46
CA ILE A 444 -22.22 21.49 28.76
C ILE A 444 -22.92 20.31 28.08
N TYR A 445 -22.25 19.64 27.15
CA TYR A 445 -22.78 18.49 26.42
C TYR A 445 -22.27 17.18 27.02
N GLY A 446 -23.05 16.52 27.87
CA GLY A 446 -22.63 15.23 28.45
C GLY A 446 -23.36 14.73 29.69
N ILE A 447 -24.32 15.48 30.24
CA ILE A 447 -25.24 15.04 31.29
C ILE A 447 -26.65 15.18 30.71
N GLY A 448 -27.50 14.17 30.82
CA GLY A 448 -28.80 14.09 30.15
C GLY A 448 -29.83 15.15 30.55
N LEU A 449 -29.61 16.40 30.14
CA LEU A 449 -30.55 17.52 30.23
C LEU A 449 -30.41 18.39 28.98
N TYR A 450 -31.07 17.99 27.90
CA TYR A 450 -31.48 18.90 26.84
C TYR A 450 -32.97 19.18 26.99
N ASN A 451 -33.28 20.26 27.69
CA ASN A 451 -34.51 21.03 27.50
C ASN A 451 -34.37 22.33 28.28
N TYR A 452 -34.05 23.43 27.60
CA TYR A 452 -34.56 24.79 27.90
C TYR A 452 -34.04 25.75 26.82
N ARG A 453 -34.76 25.85 25.71
CA ARG A 453 -34.86 27.07 24.88
C ARG A 453 -35.95 26.86 23.83
N ASN A 454 -37.19 26.77 24.30
CA ASN A 454 -38.38 26.99 23.48
C ASN A 454 -39.53 27.48 24.37
N LEU A 455 -39.37 28.65 24.98
CA LEU A 455 -40.48 29.42 25.54
C LEU A 455 -40.22 30.91 25.29
N GLY A 456 -40.57 31.34 24.08
CA GLY A 456 -40.95 32.73 23.84
C GLY A 456 -42.33 32.97 24.44
N ASN A 457 -42.40 33.44 25.69
CA ASN A 457 -43.35 34.47 26.14
C ASN A 457 -43.20 34.74 27.64
N LYS A 458 -43.25 36.01 27.99
CA LYS A 458 -42.70 36.60 29.22
C LYS A 458 -43.71 36.71 30.37
N GLN A 459 -44.73 35.85 30.45
CA GLN A 459 -45.83 36.06 31.42
C GLN A 459 -46.19 34.90 32.36
N ASP A 460 -45.71 33.67 32.15
CA ASP A 460 -46.16 32.52 32.98
C ASP A 460 -45.11 31.96 33.96
N ALA A 461 -44.03 32.72 34.25
CA ALA A 461 -42.99 32.34 35.21
C ALA A 461 -43.10 33.10 36.56
N MET A 462 -44.32 33.31 37.06
CA MET A 462 -44.58 33.75 38.43
C MET A 462 -45.39 32.68 39.17
N ASP A 463 -44.66 31.77 39.80
CA ASP A 463 -44.99 30.90 40.93
C ASP A 463 -44.17 29.62 40.71
N ILE A 464 -42.95 29.53 41.25
CA ILE A 464 -42.72 28.88 42.54
C ILE A 464 -41.39 29.42 43.11
N LYS A 465 -41.46 30.05 44.29
CA LYS A 465 -40.32 30.53 45.08
C LYS A 465 -39.76 29.39 45.97
N GLY A 466 -38.43 29.24 46.01
CA GLY A 466 -37.67 28.51 47.04
C GLY A 466 -36.16 28.61 46.79
N PRO A 467 -35.30 28.72 47.83
CA PRO A 467 -34.15 29.65 47.81
C PRO A 467 -32.79 29.02 47.46
N GLY A 468 -31.88 29.83 46.91
CA GLY A 468 -30.43 29.61 47.03
C GLY A 468 -29.58 29.78 45.77
N LEU A 469 -29.61 30.96 45.11
CA LEU A 469 -28.62 31.31 44.08
C LEU A 469 -27.55 32.31 44.56
N ASP A 470 -27.70 32.90 45.74
CA ASP A 470 -26.75 33.90 46.28
C ASP A 470 -25.64 33.32 47.18
N THR A 471 -25.49 31.99 47.27
CA THR A 471 -24.47 31.36 48.13
C THR A 471 -23.42 30.53 47.38
N MET A 472 -23.29 30.66 46.05
CA MET A 472 -22.31 29.89 45.25
C MET A 472 -21.10 30.69 44.74
N LEU A 473 -20.87 31.91 45.23
CA LEU A 473 -19.71 32.73 44.81
C LEU A 473 -18.58 32.84 45.86
N GLY A 474 -18.39 31.84 46.74
CA GLY A 474 -17.20 31.89 47.59
C GLY A 474 -16.98 30.76 48.60
N MET A 475 -16.93 29.48 48.17
CA MET A 475 -16.52 28.39 49.08
C MET A 475 -15.67 27.30 48.41
N ASP A 476 -14.72 26.80 49.20
CA ASP A 476 -13.61 25.87 48.88
C ASP A 476 -14.07 24.42 48.55
N ALA A 477 -13.18 23.68 47.87
CA ALA A 477 -13.39 22.39 47.21
C ALA A 477 -13.81 21.21 48.11
N SER A 478 -13.97 21.41 49.43
CA SER A 478 -14.41 20.39 50.38
C SER A 478 -15.94 20.28 50.52
N ASN A 479 -16.72 21.24 50.01
CA ASN A 479 -18.17 21.29 50.21
C ASN A 479 -19.01 20.84 48.99
N VAL A 480 -18.38 20.60 47.83
CA VAL A 480 -19.04 20.05 46.63
C VAL A 480 -19.42 18.57 46.82
N GLU A 481 -18.65 17.82 47.61
CA GLU A 481 -18.93 16.42 47.94
C GLU A 481 -20.22 16.24 48.76
N ILE A 482 -20.57 17.23 49.61
CA ILE A 482 -21.76 17.18 50.47
C ILE A 482 -23.04 17.51 49.68
N ALA A 483 -22.96 18.35 48.65
CA ALA A 483 -24.10 18.66 47.77
C ALA A 483 -24.49 17.45 46.90
N ILE A 484 -23.50 16.72 46.37
CA ILE A 484 -23.71 15.48 45.60
C ILE A 484 -24.27 14.34 46.47
N LEU A 485 -23.91 14.29 47.75
CA LEU A 485 -24.49 13.35 48.72
C LEU A 485 -25.95 13.66 49.07
N THR A 486 -26.39 14.92 48.97
CA THR A 486 -27.74 15.34 49.37
C THR A 486 -28.77 15.09 48.26
N GLU A 487 -28.39 15.19 46.99
CA GLU A 487 -29.26 14.87 45.84
C GLU A 487 -29.52 13.35 45.74
N ASN A 488 -28.50 12.53 46.03
CA ASN A 488 -28.61 11.05 46.07
C ASN A 488 -29.43 10.52 47.27
N LEU A 489 -29.68 11.34 48.30
CA LEU A 489 -30.52 10.98 49.44
C LEU A 489 -32.02 11.25 49.21
N ARG A 490 -32.38 12.14 48.27
CA ARG A 490 -33.78 12.42 47.91
C ARG A 490 -34.41 11.35 47.01
N SER A 491 -33.62 10.66 46.19
CA SER A 491 -34.09 9.52 45.38
C SER A 491 -34.40 8.27 46.22
N VAL A 492 -33.91 8.20 47.46
CA VAL A 492 -34.19 7.08 48.39
C VAL A 492 -35.52 7.25 49.14
N SER A 493 -36.02 8.48 49.34
CA SER A 493 -37.31 8.69 50.02
C SER A 493 -38.51 8.33 49.15
N THR A 494 -38.42 8.51 47.83
CA THR A 494 -39.53 8.23 46.90
C THR A 494 -39.76 6.72 46.72
N ILE A 495 -38.69 5.91 46.82
CA ILE A 495 -38.79 4.44 46.77
C ILE A 495 -39.42 3.88 48.06
N SER A 496 -39.29 4.59 49.20
CA SER A 496 -39.84 4.15 50.48
C SER A 496 -41.39 4.21 50.55
N GLU A 497 -42.03 5.12 49.80
CA GLU A 497 -43.49 5.25 49.80
C GLU A 497 -44.18 4.21 48.89
N GLU A 498 -43.55 3.84 47.77
CA GLU A 498 -44.06 2.80 46.88
C GLU A 498 -43.99 1.39 47.51
N VAL A 499 -42.92 1.10 48.27
CA VAL A 499 -42.76 -0.19 48.98
C VAL A 499 -43.77 -0.32 50.14
N THR A 500 -44.04 0.76 50.87
CA THR A 500 -45.00 0.75 51.99
C THR A 500 -46.43 0.52 51.52
N THR A 501 -46.78 1.03 50.34
CA THR A 501 -48.10 0.84 49.73
C THR A 501 -48.28 -0.60 49.21
N GLY A 502 -47.22 -1.21 48.67
CA GLY A 502 -47.21 -2.61 48.23
C GLY A 502 -47.34 -3.63 49.38
N MET A 503 -46.81 -3.31 50.57
CA MET A 503 -46.85 -4.21 51.74
C MET A 503 -48.24 -4.33 52.38
N SER A 504 -49.18 -3.43 52.09
CA SER A 504 -50.55 -3.48 52.66
C SER A 504 -51.48 -4.53 52.02
N LYS A 505 -51.06 -5.19 50.93
CA LYS A 505 -51.90 -6.11 50.14
C LYS A 505 -51.58 -7.61 50.27
N LEU A 506 -50.59 -8.03 51.06
CA LEU A 506 -50.27 -9.45 51.23
C LEU A 506 -50.93 -10.04 52.49
N SER A 507 -51.85 -10.96 52.29
CA SER A 507 -52.68 -11.58 53.32
C SER A 507 -51.93 -12.61 54.18
N THR A 508 -52.31 -12.63 55.46
CA THR A 508 -52.32 -13.68 56.51
C THR A 508 -51.28 -14.80 56.66
N THR A 509 -50.45 -15.15 55.67
CA THR A 509 -49.64 -16.39 55.75
C THR A 509 -48.26 -16.21 56.38
N ASN A 510 -47.75 -14.98 56.53
CA ASN A 510 -46.38 -14.75 57.04
C ASN A 510 -46.31 -14.12 58.44
N LYS A 511 -46.95 -14.74 59.43
CA LYS A 511 -46.78 -14.35 60.85
C LYS A 511 -45.38 -14.65 61.43
N ALA A 512 -44.55 -15.45 60.75
CA ALA A 512 -43.19 -15.76 61.20
C ALA A 512 -42.16 -14.67 60.83
N ALA A 513 -42.28 -14.04 59.66
CA ALA A 513 -41.37 -12.98 59.21
C ALA A 513 -41.48 -11.69 60.05
N ILE A 514 -42.68 -11.40 60.56
CA ILE A 514 -42.96 -10.20 61.36
C ILE A 514 -42.26 -10.22 62.74
N ARG A 515 -41.90 -11.40 63.28
CA ARG A 515 -41.20 -11.52 64.58
C ARG A 515 -39.71 -11.23 64.52
N HIS A 516 -39.05 -11.34 63.36
CA HIS A 516 -37.60 -11.13 63.24
C HIS A 516 -37.21 -9.73 62.73
N ILE A 517 -38.13 -8.98 62.11
CA ILE A 517 -37.85 -7.65 61.55
C ILE A 517 -37.98 -6.54 62.62
N GLY A 518 -38.85 -6.73 63.62
CA GLY A 518 -39.11 -5.74 64.67
C GLY A 518 -37.88 -5.29 65.47
N PRO A 519 -37.00 -6.19 65.93
CA PRO A 519 -35.79 -5.81 66.67
C PRO A 519 -34.76 -5.07 65.80
N LEU A 520 -34.57 -5.48 64.53
CA LEU A 520 -33.61 -4.88 63.59
C LEU A 520 -33.98 -3.44 63.20
N MET A 521 -35.27 -3.15 63.02
CA MET A 521 -35.80 -1.81 62.75
C MET A 521 -35.63 -0.85 63.95
N ASN A 522 -35.69 -1.36 65.18
CA ASN A 522 -35.45 -0.56 66.38
C ASN A 522 -33.96 -0.25 66.57
N THR A 523 -33.05 -1.20 66.31
CA THR A 523 -31.61 -0.96 66.36
C THR A 523 -31.15 0.05 65.30
N LEU A 524 -31.78 0.06 64.12
CA LEU A 524 -31.50 1.06 63.07
C LEU A 524 -31.97 2.47 63.43
N ARG A 525 -33.05 2.60 64.23
CA ARG A 525 -33.50 3.89 64.78
C ARG A 525 -32.59 4.40 65.90
N GLU A 526 -32.05 3.53 66.74
CA GLU A 526 -31.11 3.89 67.81
C GLU A 526 -29.73 4.32 67.26
N LEU A 527 -29.25 3.70 66.17
CA LEU A 527 -27.99 4.06 65.52
C LEU A 527 -28.04 5.41 64.76
N LYS A 528 -29.24 5.91 64.41
CA LYS A 528 -29.43 7.25 63.84
C LYS A 528 -29.16 8.39 64.84
N ILE A 529 -29.13 8.10 66.15
CA ILE A 529 -29.03 9.13 67.22
C ILE A 529 -27.58 9.37 67.69
N LYS A 530 -26.62 8.49 67.35
CA LYS A 530 -25.20 8.69 67.73
C LYS A 530 -24.32 8.88 66.50
N GLN A 531 -23.74 10.08 66.39
CA GLN A 531 -22.85 10.52 65.31
C GLN A 531 -21.75 9.50 64.95
N GLY A 532 -21.55 9.29 63.64
CA GLY A 532 -20.20 9.28 63.06
C GLY A 532 -19.53 7.96 62.66
N ASN A 533 -20.24 6.90 62.25
CA ASN A 533 -19.54 5.78 61.58
C ASN A 533 -20.34 5.12 60.45
N LEU A 534 -20.05 5.53 59.21
CA LEU A 534 -20.72 5.11 57.98
C LEU A 534 -20.60 3.59 57.72
N HIS A 535 -19.51 2.96 58.19
CA HIS A 535 -19.21 1.57 57.88
C HIS A 535 -20.09 0.57 58.65
N ALA A 536 -20.58 0.95 59.84
CA ALA A 536 -21.52 0.14 60.62
C ALA A 536 -22.94 0.14 60.01
N VAL A 537 -23.30 1.21 59.29
CA VAL A 537 -24.60 1.36 58.63
C VAL A 537 -24.65 0.51 57.35
N GLU A 538 -23.59 0.52 56.54
CA GLU A 538 -23.47 -0.29 55.32
C GLU A 538 -23.52 -1.80 55.60
N SER A 539 -22.86 -2.24 56.69
CA SER A 539 -22.86 -3.65 57.09
C SER A 539 -24.26 -4.17 57.49
N LYS A 540 -25.12 -3.32 58.09
CA LYS A 540 -26.47 -3.72 58.50
C LYS A 540 -27.52 -3.56 57.41
N VAL A 541 -27.30 -2.69 56.43
CA VAL A 541 -28.11 -2.62 55.21
C VAL A 541 -27.89 -3.86 54.33
N ALA A 542 -26.66 -4.40 54.27
CA ALA A 542 -26.36 -5.65 53.57
C ALA A 542 -27.06 -6.87 54.22
N GLU A 543 -27.12 -6.92 55.56
CA GLU A 543 -27.78 -7.99 56.32
C GLU A 543 -29.31 -7.99 56.12
N ILE A 544 -29.92 -6.82 55.90
CA ILE A 544 -31.35 -6.69 55.58
C ILE A 544 -31.65 -7.13 54.14
N LYS A 545 -30.75 -6.87 53.19
CA LYS A 545 -30.88 -7.31 51.79
C LYS A 545 -30.83 -8.84 51.66
N GLU A 546 -29.96 -9.50 52.42
CA GLU A 546 -29.87 -10.97 52.51
C GLU A 546 -31.16 -11.63 53.04
N VAL A 547 -31.80 -11.02 54.04
CA VAL A 547 -33.06 -11.54 54.60
C VAL A 547 -34.23 -11.39 53.63
N ILE A 548 -34.28 -10.30 52.85
CA ILE A 548 -35.29 -10.08 51.81
C ILE A 548 -35.11 -11.09 50.67
N TYR A 549 -33.87 -11.33 50.24
CA TYR A 549 -33.54 -12.31 49.20
C TYR A 549 -33.86 -13.76 49.62
N GLY A 550 -33.68 -14.08 50.91
CA GLY A 550 -34.07 -15.37 51.49
C GLY A 550 -35.60 -15.62 51.52
N ILE A 551 -36.41 -14.56 51.60
CA ILE A 551 -37.87 -14.67 51.58
C ILE A 551 -38.39 -14.90 50.15
N GLU A 552 -37.75 -14.33 49.14
CA GLU A 552 -38.09 -14.55 47.72
C GLU A 552 -37.74 -15.97 47.24
N LEU A 553 -36.62 -16.54 47.71
CA LEU A 553 -36.19 -17.91 47.42
C LEU A 553 -37.09 -18.98 48.06
N TYR A 554 -37.75 -18.68 49.18
CA TYR A 554 -38.71 -19.60 49.83
C TYR A 554 -40.03 -19.72 49.04
N ASN A 555 -40.46 -18.66 48.35
CA ASN A 555 -41.69 -18.68 47.54
C ASN A 555 -41.52 -19.43 46.20
N TYR A 556 -40.30 -19.50 45.66
CA TYR A 556 -40.03 -20.18 44.39
C TYR A 556 -39.96 -21.72 44.48
N ARG A 557 -39.76 -22.30 45.68
CA ARG A 557 -39.61 -23.76 45.87
C ARG A 557 -40.90 -24.54 46.11
N ASN A 558 -42.06 -23.88 46.24
CA ASN A 558 -43.34 -24.54 46.54
C ASN A 558 -44.32 -24.64 45.35
N LEU A 559 -43.89 -24.34 44.12
CA LEU A 559 -44.71 -24.53 42.93
C LEU A 559 -44.02 -25.47 41.94
N GLY A 560 -44.51 -26.71 41.86
CA GLY A 560 -44.37 -27.54 40.66
C GLY A 560 -43.73 -28.91 40.85
N ASN A 561 -44.47 -29.83 41.46
CA ASN A 561 -44.20 -31.26 41.38
C ASN A 561 -45.14 -31.87 40.31
N LYS A 562 -44.54 -32.46 39.26
CA LYS A 562 -44.97 -33.62 38.42
C LYS A 562 -46.26 -33.60 37.54
N GLN A 563 -46.00 -33.98 36.27
CA GLN A 563 -46.57 -35.12 35.49
C GLN A 563 -47.38 -34.73 34.23
N ASP A 564 -46.83 -34.98 33.01
CA ASP A 564 -47.43 -35.84 31.96
C ASP A 564 -46.78 -35.67 30.55
N ALA A 565 -46.60 -36.84 29.90
CA ALA A 565 -46.48 -37.12 28.46
C ALA A 565 -45.22 -36.69 27.64
N MET A 566 -44.37 -37.69 27.39
CA MET A 566 -43.75 -37.93 26.07
C MET A 566 -44.85 -38.44 25.12
N ASP A 567 -45.03 -37.85 23.93
CA ASP A 567 -45.05 -38.57 22.64
C ASP A 567 -45.31 -37.68 21.40
N ILE A 568 -44.71 -38.08 20.27
CA ILE A 568 -45.13 -37.90 18.85
C ILE A 568 -44.67 -36.64 18.05
N LYS A 569 -43.70 -36.91 17.16
CA LYS A 569 -43.56 -36.56 15.72
C LYS A 569 -43.60 -35.08 15.26
N GLY A 570 -42.52 -34.64 14.60
CA GLY A 570 -42.63 -33.75 13.42
C GLY A 570 -43.17 -34.52 12.19
N PRO A 571 -43.55 -33.90 11.06
CA PRO A 571 -43.04 -32.63 10.52
C PRO A 571 -44.14 -31.67 10.00
N GLY A 572 -43.75 -30.46 9.54
CA GLY A 572 -44.68 -29.59 8.81
C GLY A 572 -44.16 -28.18 8.56
N LEU A 573 -43.29 -28.05 7.56
CA LEU A 573 -42.93 -26.79 6.91
C LEU A 573 -44.13 -26.38 6.02
N ASP A 574 -45.16 -25.76 6.57
CA ASP A 574 -46.21 -25.04 5.82
C ASP A 574 -47.16 -24.29 6.76
N THR A 575 -46.67 -23.21 7.36
CA THR A 575 -47.48 -22.03 7.73
C THR A 575 -46.54 -20.90 8.19
N MET A 576 -45.88 -20.27 7.22
CA MET A 576 -45.49 -18.86 7.41
C MET A 576 -46.77 -18.03 7.41
N LEU A 577 -46.92 -17.11 8.37
CA LEU A 577 -47.33 -15.71 8.16
C LEU A 577 -47.55 -15.01 9.52
N GLY A 578 -46.56 -14.20 9.91
CA GLY A 578 -46.71 -13.13 10.89
C GLY A 578 -45.98 -13.34 12.22
N MET A 579 -44.71 -12.92 12.30
CA MET A 579 -44.13 -12.06 13.37
C MET A 579 -42.59 -12.17 13.44
N ASP A 580 -41.96 -11.00 13.26
CA ASP A 580 -40.65 -10.47 13.68
C ASP A 580 -39.40 -11.37 13.83
N ALA A 581 -38.37 -11.06 13.03
CA ALA A 581 -37.03 -11.66 13.05
C ALA A 581 -36.23 -11.40 14.34
N SER A 582 -36.70 -10.49 15.19
CA SER A 582 -36.09 -10.14 16.48
C SER A 582 -36.14 -11.27 17.52
N ASN A 583 -37.06 -12.24 17.39
CA ASN A 583 -37.28 -13.27 18.43
C ASN A 583 -36.42 -14.54 18.26
N VAL A 584 -35.88 -14.80 17.06
CA VAL A 584 -35.05 -15.99 16.80
C VAL A 584 -33.61 -15.74 17.25
N GLU A 585 -33.08 -14.52 17.08
CA GLU A 585 -31.78 -14.13 17.62
C GLU A 585 -31.78 -14.06 19.15
N ILE A 586 -32.86 -13.59 19.78
CA ILE A 586 -33.00 -13.58 21.25
C ILE A 586 -32.97 -15.00 21.82
N ALA A 587 -33.57 -15.99 21.14
CA ALA A 587 -33.56 -17.38 21.60
C ALA A 587 -32.14 -17.99 21.57
N ILE A 588 -31.35 -17.67 20.53
CA ILE A 588 -29.95 -18.13 20.42
C ILE A 588 -29.05 -17.38 21.41
N LEU A 589 -29.29 -16.08 21.66
CA LEU A 589 -28.58 -15.30 22.66
C LEU A 589 -28.88 -15.76 24.10
N THR A 590 -30.12 -16.18 24.37
CA THR A 590 -30.56 -16.67 25.69
C THR A 590 -29.94 -18.02 26.05
N GLU A 591 -29.75 -18.90 25.05
CA GLU A 591 -29.11 -20.20 25.25
C GLU A 591 -27.59 -20.07 25.50
N ASN A 592 -26.94 -19.12 24.81
CA ASN A 592 -25.52 -18.79 25.02
C ASN A 592 -25.26 -18.10 26.38
N LEU A 593 -26.16 -17.20 26.82
CA LEU A 593 -26.09 -16.58 28.14
C LEU A 593 -26.31 -17.59 29.29
N ARG A 594 -27.14 -18.62 29.07
CA ARG A 594 -27.31 -19.75 30.02
C ARG A 594 -26.04 -20.58 30.19
N SER A 595 -25.29 -20.79 29.11
CA SER A 595 -24.00 -21.50 29.17
C SER A 595 -22.93 -20.69 29.91
N MET A 596 -22.87 -19.37 29.73
CA MET A 596 -21.97 -18.49 30.51
C MET A 596 -22.34 -18.42 31.99
N SER A 597 -23.64 -18.41 32.34
CA SER A 597 -24.11 -18.46 33.73
C SER A 597 -23.65 -19.73 34.45
N THR A 598 -23.68 -20.87 33.75
CA THR A 598 -23.31 -22.18 34.32
C THR A 598 -21.81 -22.26 34.61
N ILE A 599 -20.96 -21.68 33.74
CA ILE A 599 -19.50 -21.58 33.95
C ILE A 599 -19.16 -20.62 35.10
N SER A 600 -19.90 -19.51 35.22
CA SER A 600 -19.73 -18.55 36.32
C SER A 600 -20.08 -19.16 37.70
N GLU A 601 -21.12 -20.01 37.75
CA GLU A 601 -21.47 -20.76 38.97
C GLU A 601 -20.43 -21.83 39.33
N GLU A 602 -19.80 -22.49 38.37
CA GLU A 602 -18.71 -23.45 38.62
C GLU A 602 -17.44 -22.75 39.16
N VAL A 603 -17.08 -21.59 38.62
CA VAL A 603 -15.95 -20.77 39.12
C VAL A 603 -16.23 -20.23 40.52
N THR A 604 -17.45 -19.76 40.77
CA THR A 604 -17.87 -19.24 42.09
C THR A 604 -17.91 -20.35 43.15
N THR A 605 -18.36 -21.55 42.77
CA THR A 605 -18.36 -22.73 43.65
C THR A 605 -16.93 -23.24 43.93
N GLY A 606 -16.04 -23.16 42.92
CA GLY A 606 -14.61 -23.46 43.06
C GLY A 606 -13.90 -22.52 44.03
N MET A 607 -14.16 -21.20 43.94
CA MET A 607 -13.58 -20.21 44.83
C MET A 607 -14.13 -20.28 46.27
N SER A 608 -15.40 -20.65 46.45
CA SER A 608 -16.01 -20.90 47.77
C SER A 608 -15.38 -22.07 48.51
N LYS A 609 -15.06 -23.17 47.81
CA LYS A 609 -14.34 -24.34 48.37
C LYS A 609 -12.89 -24.01 48.78
N LEU A 610 -12.20 -23.19 47.99
CA LEU A 610 -10.84 -22.72 48.30
C LEU A 610 -10.82 -21.79 49.53
N SER A 611 -11.80 -20.90 49.66
CA SER A 611 -11.93 -19.98 50.79
C SER A 611 -12.28 -20.68 52.12
N THR A 612 -13.12 -21.72 52.08
CA THR A 612 -13.49 -22.50 53.28
C THR A 612 -12.38 -23.44 53.75
N THR A 613 -11.59 -24.00 52.83
CA THR A 613 -10.41 -24.82 53.17
C THR A 613 -9.32 -23.96 53.83
N ASN A 614 -9.14 -22.72 53.38
CA ASN A 614 -8.16 -21.80 53.95
C ASN A 614 -8.56 -21.26 55.35
N LYS A 615 -9.86 -21.10 55.63
CA LYS A 615 -10.35 -20.68 56.96
C LYS A 615 -10.27 -21.77 58.03
N ALA A 616 -10.27 -23.05 57.66
CA ALA A 616 -10.13 -24.16 58.60
C ALA A 616 -8.66 -24.40 59.04
N ALA A 617 -7.70 -24.15 58.16
CA ALA A 617 -6.27 -24.31 58.46
C ALA A 617 -5.74 -23.29 59.50
N ILE A 618 -6.32 -22.10 59.54
CA ILE A 618 -5.83 -20.99 60.39
C ILE A 618 -6.27 -21.11 61.86
N ARG A 619 -7.32 -21.89 62.19
CA ARG A 619 -7.82 -22.02 63.57
C ARG A 619 -7.07 -23.04 64.45
N HIS A 620 -6.23 -23.91 63.88
CA HIS A 620 -5.58 -24.98 64.64
C HIS A 620 -4.09 -24.76 64.96
N ILE A 621 -3.46 -23.70 64.43
CA ILE A 621 -2.01 -23.41 64.62
C ILE A 621 -1.79 -22.24 65.60
N GLY A 622 -2.78 -21.88 66.41
CA GLY A 622 -2.63 -20.88 67.48
C GLY A 622 -1.96 -21.43 68.76
N PRO A 623 -2.43 -22.56 69.32
CA PRO A 623 -1.98 -22.99 70.66
C PRO A 623 -0.63 -23.72 70.70
N LEU A 624 -0.13 -24.23 69.55
CA LEU A 624 1.09 -25.06 69.48
C LEU A 624 2.40 -24.27 69.50
N MET A 625 2.35 -22.95 69.29
CA MET A 625 3.55 -22.10 69.23
C MET A 625 4.09 -21.65 70.60
N ASN A 626 3.30 -21.76 71.68
CA ASN A 626 3.77 -21.40 73.02
C ASN A 626 4.43 -22.57 73.75
N THR A 627 4.00 -23.80 73.50
CA THR A 627 4.61 -25.02 74.08
C THR A 627 5.97 -25.35 73.46
N LEU A 628 6.25 -24.86 72.25
CA LEU A 628 7.52 -25.11 71.55
C LEU A 628 8.69 -24.25 72.09
N ARG A 629 8.41 -23.19 72.87
CA ARG A 629 9.45 -22.35 73.50
C ARG A 629 10.01 -22.94 74.80
N GLU A 630 9.26 -23.79 75.50
CA GLU A 630 9.68 -24.35 76.79
C GLU A 630 10.54 -25.61 76.68
N LEU A 631 10.47 -26.35 75.57
CA LEU A 631 11.24 -27.59 75.38
C LEU A 631 12.66 -27.38 74.82
N LYS A 632 13.07 -26.12 74.59
CA LYS A 632 14.41 -25.80 74.06
C LYS A 632 15.49 -25.66 75.15
N ILE A 633 15.16 -25.87 76.42
CA ILE A 633 16.10 -25.85 77.54
C ILE A 633 15.96 -27.14 78.36
N LYS A 634 16.41 -28.28 77.81
CA LYS A 634 16.99 -29.43 78.55
C LYS A 634 17.63 -30.42 77.57
N GLN A 635 18.88 -30.75 77.84
CA GLN A 635 19.91 -31.18 76.91
C GLN A 635 20.10 -32.71 76.85
N GLY A 636 20.34 -33.24 75.63
CA GLY A 636 21.36 -34.25 75.29
C GLY A 636 21.22 -35.72 75.73
N ASN A 637 21.17 -36.65 74.77
CA ASN A 637 22.29 -37.58 74.45
C ASN A 637 21.92 -38.70 73.43
N LEU A 638 22.92 -39.04 72.60
CA LEU A 638 23.10 -40.25 71.77
C LEU A 638 21.89 -40.84 71.00
N HIS A 639 21.78 -40.57 69.69
CA HIS A 639 21.30 -41.51 68.64
C HIS A 639 21.25 -40.92 67.19
N ALA A 640 21.93 -39.80 66.91
CA ALA A 640 21.73 -39.03 65.66
C ALA A 640 22.54 -39.48 64.42
N VAL A 641 23.24 -40.63 64.45
CA VAL A 641 24.14 -41.03 63.34
C VAL A 641 23.54 -42.13 62.44
N GLU A 642 22.62 -42.98 62.92
CA GLU A 642 22.09 -44.11 62.13
C GLU A 642 20.97 -43.71 61.15
N SER A 643 20.13 -42.72 61.50
CA SER A 643 19.00 -42.29 60.67
C SER A 643 19.43 -41.61 59.36
N LYS A 644 20.52 -40.83 59.36
CA LYS A 644 21.02 -40.16 58.14
C LYS A 644 21.66 -41.12 57.13
N VAL A 645 22.17 -42.27 57.56
CA VAL A 645 22.80 -43.26 56.65
C VAL A 645 21.75 -44.06 55.88
N ALA A 646 20.57 -44.31 56.48
CA ALA A 646 19.46 -44.98 55.82
C ALA A 646 18.87 -44.11 54.69
N GLU A 647 18.64 -42.83 54.94
CA GLU A 647 18.12 -41.87 53.95
C GLU A 647 19.02 -41.75 52.71
N ILE A 648 20.35 -41.74 52.89
CA ILE A 648 21.31 -41.64 51.79
C ILE A 648 21.28 -42.89 50.88
N LYS A 649 21.09 -44.08 51.45
CA LYS A 649 20.97 -45.33 50.66
C LYS A 649 19.67 -45.37 49.85
N GLU A 650 18.60 -44.81 50.38
CA GLU A 650 17.31 -44.70 49.69
C GLU A 650 17.43 -43.79 48.45
N TYR A 651 18.03 -42.61 48.59
CA TYR A 651 18.28 -41.72 47.45
C TYR A 651 19.16 -42.38 46.37
N ALA A 652 20.22 -43.10 46.76
CA ALA A 652 21.10 -43.80 45.81
C ALA A 652 20.35 -44.88 45.01
N LYS A 653 19.43 -45.60 45.65
CA LYS A 653 18.60 -46.63 45.00
C LYS A 653 17.61 -45.99 44.01
N ASN A 654 16.94 -44.91 44.42
CA ASN A 654 15.96 -44.22 43.60
C ASN A 654 16.60 -43.58 42.36
N ILE A 655 17.80 -42.99 42.50
CA ILE A 655 18.56 -42.43 41.36
C ILE A 655 18.90 -43.53 40.36
N ARG A 656 19.41 -44.69 40.80
CA ARG A 656 19.72 -45.81 39.89
C ARG A 656 18.50 -46.35 39.15
N GLN A 657 17.36 -46.49 39.82
CA GLN A 657 16.14 -46.96 39.18
C GLN A 657 15.62 -46.00 38.11
N LEU A 658 15.79 -44.69 38.32
CA LEU A 658 15.43 -43.68 37.32
C LEU A 658 16.46 -43.63 36.18
N ASP A 659 17.75 -43.81 36.45
CA ASP A 659 18.79 -43.96 35.41
C ASP A 659 18.49 -45.16 34.51
N GLU A 660 18.15 -46.33 35.07
CA GLU A 660 17.76 -47.53 34.31
C GLU A 660 16.52 -47.30 33.42
N LEU A 661 15.59 -46.44 33.85
CA LEU A 661 14.42 -46.07 33.05
C LEU A 661 14.76 -45.09 31.91
N LEU A 662 15.79 -44.26 32.06
CA LEU A 662 16.29 -43.40 30.98
C LEU A 662 17.05 -44.21 29.92
N ASP A 663 17.66 -45.33 30.31
CA ASP A 663 18.33 -46.25 29.39
C ASP A 663 17.36 -47.21 28.67
N ALA A 664 16.09 -47.26 29.09
CA ALA A 664 15.06 -47.98 28.36
C ALA A 664 14.67 -47.21 27.09
N ASP A 665 14.34 -47.91 25.99
CA ASP A 665 13.96 -47.35 24.67
C ASP A 665 12.60 -46.57 24.67
N LEU A 666 12.34 -45.76 25.70
CA LEU A 666 11.14 -44.97 25.87
C LEU A 666 10.93 -43.97 24.73
N LEU A 667 12.01 -43.41 24.16
CA LEU A 667 11.93 -42.42 23.09
C LEU A 667 11.36 -43.00 21.78
N ASP A 668 11.33 -44.32 21.60
CA ASP A 668 10.73 -44.97 20.42
C ASP A 668 9.21 -45.17 20.55
N ALA A 669 8.61 -44.95 21.74
CA ALA A 669 7.18 -45.15 22.01
C ALA A 669 6.29 -43.93 21.66
N GLY A 670 6.72 -43.08 20.73
CA GLY A 670 6.00 -41.88 20.28
C GLY A 670 5.76 -40.86 21.40
N ILE A 671 4.71 -40.03 21.28
CA ILE A 671 4.44 -38.96 22.26
C ILE A 671 4.34 -39.42 23.72
N THR A 672 3.79 -40.62 23.94
CA THR A 672 3.63 -41.19 25.29
C THR A 672 4.99 -41.53 25.89
N GLY A 673 5.88 -42.10 25.07
CA GLY A 673 7.26 -42.38 25.43
C GLY A 673 8.06 -41.13 25.77
N VAL A 674 7.98 -40.09 24.93
CA VAL A 674 8.62 -38.79 25.18
C VAL A 674 8.15 -38.17 26.50
N LYS A 675 6.85 -38.19 26.78
CA LYS A 675 6.29 -37.69 28.05
C LYS A 675 6.78 -38.49 29.26
N GLN A 676 6.87 -39.82 29.14
CA GLN A 676 7.40 -40.67 30.20
C GLN A 676 8.88 -40.42 30.45
N PHE A 677 9.67 -40.23 29.39
CA PHE A 677 11.09 -39.90 29.49
C PHE A 677 11.32 -38.57 30.22
N ILE A 678 10.58 -37.53 29.85
CA ILE A 678 10.61 -36.22 30.52
C ILE A 678 10.20 -36.33 32.00
N GLU A 679 9.16 -37.11 32.30
CA GLU A 679 8.72 -37.30 33.68
C GLU A 679 9.77 -37.99 34.54
N THR A 680 10.53 -38.94 33.97
CA THR A 680 11.69 -39.57 34.63
C THR A 680 12.78 -38.53 34.95
N LEU A 681 13.07 -37.61 34.03
CA LEU A 681 14.02 -36.51 34.27
C LEU A 681 13.54 -35.52 35.35
N ARG A 682 12.24 -35.19 35.37
CA ARG A 682 11.66 -34.34 36.43
C ARG A 682 11.77 -34.98 37.80
N LYS A 683 11.57 -36.29 37.90
CA LYS A 683 11.75 -37.06 39.15
C LYS A 683 13.20 -37.04 39.63
N LEU A 684 14.18 -37.21 38.73
CA LEU A 684 15.60 -37.07 39.06
C LEU A 684 15.92 -35.66 39.59
N ARG A 685 15.38 -34.60 38.97
CA ARG A 685 15.54 -33.22 39.44
C ARG A 685 14.92 -32.96 40.81
N ALA A 686 13.74 -33.53 41.07
CA ALA A 686 13.05 -33.42 42.35
C ALA A 686 13.89 -34.03 43.47
N ILE A 687 14.49 -35.20 43.23
CA ILE A 687 15.43 -35.84 44.17
C ILE A 687 16.61 -34.90 44.49
N GLY A 688 17.21 -34.26 43.47
CA GLY A 688 18.32 -33.34 43.68
C GLY A 688 17.95 -32.09 44.48
N SER A 689 16.71 -31.60 44.32
CA SER A 689 16.19 -30.44 45.07
C SER A 689 15.91 -30.79 46.54
N ASP A 690 15.32 -31.96 46.78
CA ASP A 690 15.06 -32.49 48.11
C ASP A 690 16.39 -32.77 48.87
N MET A 691 17.37 -33.40 48.21
CA MET A 691 18.72 -33.60 48.78
C MET A 691 19.39 -32.29 49.20
N LYS A 692 19.20 -31.19 48.45
CA LYS A 692 19.71 -29.86 48.83
C LYS A 692 19.00 -29.31 50.06
N GLN A 693 17.67 -29.43 50.15
CA GLN A 693 16.88 -28.97 51.30
C GLN A 693 17.22 -29.72 52.59
N GLN A 694 17.52 -31.02 52.49
CA GLN A 694 17.94 -31.85 53.63
C GLN A 694 19.40 -31.63 54.07
N GLY A 695 20.13 -30.70 53.45
CA GLY A 695 21.54 -30.44 53.76
C GLY A 695 22.49 -31.56 53.32
N LEU A 696 22.06 -32.42 52.40
CA LEU A 696 22.84 -33.53 51.83
C LEU A 696 23.65 -33.11 50.58
N GLY A 697 23.73 -31.80 50.29
CA GLY A 697 24.50 -31.27 49.16
C GLY A 697 26.01 -31.56 49.18
N GLY A 698 26.56 -32.00 50.33
CA GLY A 698 27.97 -32.37 50.50
C GLY A 698 28.34 -33.78 50.01
N TYR A 699 27.38 -34.63 49.66
CA TYR A 699 27.63 -36.01 49.22
C TYR A 699 28.03 -36.08 47.74
N LYS A 700 29.33 -35.83 47.48
CA LYS A 700 29.91 -35.68 46.13
C LYS A 700 29.58 -36.82 45.16
N ALA A 701 29.52 -38.08 45.60
CA ALA A 701 29.26 -39.22 44.72
C ALA A 701 27.81 -39.28 44.22
N LEU A 702 26.83 -39.09 45.09
CA LEU A 702 25.41 -39.06 44.70
C LEU A 702 25.08 -37.83 43.85
N ASN A 703 25.61 -36.66 44.23
CA ASN A 703 25.40 -35.45 43.47
C ASN A 703 26.05 -35.53 42.07
N ARG A 704 27.19 -36.24 41.94
CA ARG A 704 27.79 -36.53 40.64
C ARG A 704 26.89 -37.44 39.80
N GLN A 705 26.42 -38.57 40.34
CA GLN A 705 25.56 -39.50 39.62
C GLN A 705 24.27 -38.82 39.12
N LEU A 706 23.63 -38.00 39.95
CA LEU A 706 22.43 -37.27 39.59
C LEU A 706 22.68 -36.25 38.47
N VAL A 707 23.79 -35.52 38.53
CA VAL A 707 24.17 -34.55 37.48
C VAL A 707 24.52 -35.27 36.17
N GLU A 708 25.25 -36.38 36.23
CA GLU A 708 25.61 -37.20 35.06
C GLU A 708 24.37 -37.82 34.39
N GLY A 709 23.44 -38.40 35.16
CA GLY A 709 22.18 -38.94 34.64
C GLY A 709 21.30 -37.88 33.98
N MET A 710 21.18 -36.70 34.60
CA MET A 710 20.47 -35.56 33.99
C MET A 710 21.11 -35.08 32.69
N LEU A 711 22.45 -34.93 32.65
CA LEU A 711 23.16 -34.49 31.44
C LEU A 711 23.06 -35.51 30.31
N SER A 712 23.15 -36.81 30.63
CA SER A 712 22.98 -37.90 29.67
C SER A 712 21.57 -37.91 29.08
N GLY A 713 20.55 -37.81 29.95
CA GLY A 713 19.15 -37.77 29.53
C GLY A 713 18.80 -36.55 28.67
N ASP A 714 19.27 -35.35 29.04
CA ASP A 714 19.11 -34.14 28.23
C ASP A 714 19.77 -34.29 26.85
N THR A 715 20.93 -34.95 26.78
CA THR A 715 21.66 -35.21 25.53
C THR A 715 20.90 -36.20 24.62
N LEU A 716 20.35 -37.27 25.19
CA LEU A 716 19.54 -38.25 24.47
C LEU A 716 18.27 -37.61 23.90
N LEU A 717 17.55 -36.83 24.72
CA LEU A 717 16.34 -36.13 24.29
C LEU A 717 16.64 -35.13 23.17
N LYS A 718 17.74 -34.38 23.28
CA LYS A 718 18.22 -33.48 22.23
C LYS A 718 18.53 -34.22 20.93
N SER A 719 19.22 -35.35 20.99
CA SER A 719 19.54 -36.17 19.83
C SER A 719 18.28 -36.69 19.12
N ASP A 720 17.29 -37.15 19.90
CA ASP A 720 16.01 -37.61 19.37
C ASP A 720 15.21 -36.48 18.69
N VAL A 721 15.18 -35.28 19.29
CA VAL A 721 14.57 -34.09 18.66
C VAL A 721 15.19 -33.80 17.30
N LEU A 722 16.53 -33.77 17.20
CA LEU A 722 17.21 -33.50 15.92
C LEU A 722 16.97 -34.59 14.88
N LYS A 723 16.96 -35.87 15.31
CA LYS A 723 16.61 -37.02 14.45
C LYS A 723 15.20 -36.87 13.89
N ARG A 724 14.21 -36.57 14.73
CA ARG A 724 12.80 -36.40 14.33
C ARG A 724 12.62 -35.18 13.41
N VAL A 725 13.26 -34.05 13.73
CA VAL A 725 13.28 -32.85 12.88
C VAL A 725 13.81 -33.14 11.48
N SER A 726 14.83 -33.99 11.35
CA SER A 726 15.40 -34.37 10.05
C SER A 726 14.44 -35.22 9.19
N GLN A 727 13.48 -35.90 9.81
CA GLN A 727 12.53 -36.81 9.16
C GLN A 727 11.20 -36.14 8.79
N LEU A 728 10.91 -34.95 9.33
CA LEU A 728 9.68 -34.22 9.04
C LEU A 728 9.53 -33.88 7.55
N ASN A 729 8.37 -34.22 6.98
CA ASN A 729 7.97 -33.83 5.63
C ASN A 729 6.50 -33.39 5.61
N GLY A 730 6.23 -32.26 4.97
CA GLY A 730 4.87 -31.75 4.78
C GLY A 730 4.17 -31.38 6.09
N LYS A 731 2.84 -31.47 6.10
CA LYS A 731 1.97 -31.07 7.23
C LYS A 731 1.76 -32.21 8.24
N ASP A 732 2.84 -32.83 8.71
CA ASP A 732 2.78 -33.93 9.69
C ASP A 732 2.60 -33.40 11.13
N THR A 733 1.36 -33.06 11.48
CA THR A 733 1.00 -32.43 12.75
C THR A 733 1.30 -33.31 13.97
N LYS A 734 1.22 -34.63 13.83
CA LYS A 734 1.48 -35.58 14.92
C LYS A 734 2.95 -35.58 15.32
N ASN A 735 3.85 -35.67 14.34
CA ASN A 735 5.29 -35.67 14.59
C ASN A 735 5.81 -34.29 15.03
N ILE A 736 5.17 -33.20 14.57
CA ILE A 736 5.45 -31.84 15.07
C ILE A 736 5.16 -31.75 16.56
N GLU A 737 4.01 -32.24 17.03
CA GLU A 737 3.64 -32.16 18.45
C GLU A 737 4.58 -32.99 19.35
N GLU A 738 5.02 -34.16 18.88
CA GLU A 738 6.04 -34.96 19.58
C GLU A 738 7.34 -34.19 19.80
N ILE A 739 7.80 -33.46 18.79
CA ILE A 739 9.00 -32.61 18.87
C ILE A 739 8.76 -31.44 19.82
N ARG A 740 7.58 -30.81 19.78
CA ARG A 740 7.23 -29.64 20.61
C ARG A 740 7.27 -29.96 22.10
N VAL A 741 6.78 -31.13 22.51
CA VAL A 741 6.82 -31.57 23.93
C VAL A 741 8.25 -31.69 24.44
N ALA A 742 9.15 -32.29 23.65
CA ALA A 742 10.57 -32.41 24.00
C ALA A 742 11.29 -31.04 23.98
N TYR A 743 10.96 -30.21 22.99
CA TYR A 743 11.50 -28.86 22.85
C TYR A 743 11.11 -27.96 24.02
N GLU A 744 9.86 -28.01 24.48
CA GLU A 744 9.39 -27.24 25.64
C GLU A 744 10.18 -27.57 26.90
N TYR A 745 10.40 -28.87 27.18
CA TYR A 745 11.18 -29.30 28.33
C TYR A 745 12.63 -28.81 28.25
N LEU A 746 13.29 -28.99 27.10
CA LEU A 746 14.68 -28.57 26.90
C LEU A 746 14.84 -27.05 27.06
N THR A 747 13.91 -26.25 26.52
CA THR A 747 14.01 -24.79 26.54
C THR A 747 13.49 -24.16 27.83
N ARG A 748 12.26 -24.47 28.28
CA ARG A 748 11.63 -23.81 29.43
C ARG A 748 12.06 -24.37 30.78
N GLU A 749 12.27 -25.69 30.87
CA GLU A 749 12.62 -26.33 32.14
C GLU A 749 14.13 -26.48 32.32
N ARG A 750 14.89 -26.65 31.23
CA ARG A 750 16.33 -26.93 31.25
C ARG A 750 17.22 -25.81 30.73
N ASP A 751 16.68 -24.79 30.08
CA ASP A 751 17.43 -23.66 29.51
C ASP A 751 18.51 -24.13 28.49
N ILE A 752 18.18 -25.13 27.69
CA ILE A 752 19.03 -25.71 26.64
C ILE A 752 18.51 -25.26 25.27
N ASP A 753 19.22 -24.32 24.65
CA ASP A 753 18.92 -23.83 23.29
C ASP A 753 19.40 -24.84 22.22
N ILE A 754 18.48 -25.20 21.32
CA ILE A 754 18.71 -26.10 20.18
C ILE A 754 18.21 -25.52 18.85
N ASP A 755 17.81 -24.24 18.82
CA ASP A 755 17.16 -23.61 17.68
C ASP A 755 18.05 -23.59 16.43
N GLU A 756 19.32 -23.20 16.60
CA GLU A 756 20.28 -23.16 15.49
C GLU A 756 20.55 -24.53 14.88
N GLN A 757 20.53 -25.60 15.69
CA GLN A 757 20.78 -26.96 15.22
C GLN A 757 19.57 -27.47 14.42
N ILE A 758 18.35 -27.21 14.90
CA ILE A 758 17.10 -27.50 14.19
C ILE A 758 17.11 -26.79 12.84
N MET A 759 17.39 -25.48 12.83
CA MET A 759 17.41 -24.71 11.58
C MET A 759 18.49 -25.17 10.61
N ARG A 760 19.70 -25.48 11.11
CA ARG A 760 20.80 -25.97 10.27
C ARG A 760 20.42 -27.26 9.54
N GLU A 761 19.79 -28.21 10.23
CA GLU A 761 19.35 -29.48 9.63
C GLU A 761 18.28 -29.26 8.55
N ARG A 762 17.26 -28.44 8.85
CA ARG A 762 16.17 -28.14 7.92
C ARG A 762 16.64 -27.34 6.70
N ILE A 763 17.47 -26.32 6.88
CA ILE A 763 18.07 -25.56 5.77
C ILE A 763 18.93 -26.48 4.90
N GLY A 764 19.69 -27.40 5.51
CA GLY A 764 20.47 -28.40 4.78
C GLY A 764 19.60 -29.32 3.92
N LEU A 765 18.44 -29.75 4.43
CA LEU A 765 17.46 -30.54 3.67
C LEU A 765 16.85 -29.74 2.51
N LEU A 766 16.48 -28.48 2.75
CA LEU A 766 15.94 -27.59 1.72
C LEU A 766 16.95 -27.44 0.57
N LYS A 767 18.22 -27.15 0.87
CA LYS A 767 19.28 -27.04 -0.15
C LYS A 767 19.44 -28.31 -0.98
N ARG A 768 19.41 -29.50 -0.36
CA ARG A 768 19.47 -30.78 -1.09
C ARG A 768 18.27 -30.98 -2.02
N LYS A 769 17.05 -30.66 -1.54
CA LYS A 769 15.83 -30.73 -2.35
C LYS A 769 15.89 -29.76 -3.54
N MET A 770 16.34 -28.52 -3.31
CA MET A 770 16.54 -27.53 -4.37
C MET A 770 17.55 -27.99 -5.42
N GLY A 771 18.69 -28.53 -4.98
CA GLY A 771 19.73 -29.05 -5.88
C GLY A 771 19.23 -30.20 -6.77
N SER A 772 18.33 -31.06 -6.28
CA SER A 772 17.74 -32.14 -7.09
C SER A 772 16.78 -31.67 -8.19
N CYS A 773 16.31 -30.42 -8.10
CA CYS A 773 15.41 -29.79 -9.05
C CYS A 773 16.09 -28.67 -9.85
N ALA A 774 17.41 -28.50 -9.72
CA ALA A 774 18.15 -27.45 -10.39
C ALA A 774 18.00 -27.56 -11.91
N ILE A 775 17.77 -26.43 -12.57
CA ILE A 775 17.68 -26.36 -14.02
C ILE A 775 19.06 -26.16 -14.64
N SER A 776 19.27 -26.73 -15.81
CA SER A 776 20.50 -26.55 -16.59
C SER A 776 20.28 -25.56 -17.74
N THR A 777 21.35 -24.93 -18.18
CA THR A 777 21.30 -24.08 -19.38
C THR A 777 20.93 -24.92 -20.61
N PRO A 778 20.12 -24.39 -21.55
CA PRO A 778 19.75 -25.09 -22.77
C PRO A 778 20.98 -25.59 -23.55
N LYS A 779 20.82 -26.71 -24.27
CA LYS A 779 21.84 -27.17 -25.23
C LYS A 779 22.00 -26.11 -26.33
N VAL A 780 23.25 -25.81 -26.67
CA VAL A 780 23.59 -24.82 -27.70
C VAL A 780 23.10 -25.29 -29.07
N ASN A 781 22.29 -24.47 -29.72
CA ASN A 781 21.88 -24.64 -31.10
C ASN A 781 22.72 -23.73 -32.02
N ASN A 782 23.29 -24.31 -33.07
CA ASN A 782 24.19 -23.62 -34.00
C ASN A 782 23.49 -23.13 -35.28
N ASP A 783 22.17 -23.33 -35.42
CA ASP A 783 21.41 -22.80 -36.55
C ASP A 783 21.34 -21.26 -36.49
N GLN A 784 21.71 -20.60 -37.59
CA GLN A 784 21.73 -19.14 -37.72
C GLN A 784 20.33 -18.50 -37.66
N ASN A 785 19.29 -19.28 -37.96
CA ASN A 785 17.89 -18.87 -37.86
C ASN A 785 17.27 -19.19 -36.51
N TYR A 786 18.01 -19.85 -35.63
CA TYR A 786 17.51 -20.21 -34.32
C TYR A 786 17.23 -18.96 -33.49
N ILE A 787 16.05 -18.96 -32.90
CA ILE A 787 15.60 -18.11 -31.82
C ILE A 787 15.08 -19.06 -30.77
N TYR A 788 15.47 -18.84 -29.51
CA TYR A 788 14.90 -19.58 -28.40
C TYR A 788 13.38 -19.38 -28.36
N ASP A 789 12.64 -20.46 -28.59
CA ASP A 789 11.18 -20.48 -28.76
C ASP A 789 10.41 -20.93 -27.50
N GLY A 790 11.13 -21.14 -26.39
CA GLY A 790 10.58 -21.47 -25.08
C GLY A 790 10.15 -22.94 -24.92
N GLY A 791 9.87 -23.32 -23.67
CA GLY A 791 9.03 -24.51 -23.40
C GLY A 791 9.72 -25.87 -23.36
N ASN A 792 10.41 -26.16 -22.26
CA ASN A 792 10.58 -27.52 -21.75
C ASN A 792 9.96 -27.61 -20.33
N SER A 793 9.71 -28.83 -19.83
CA SER A 793 9.30 -29.10 -18.43
C SER A 793 10.32 -28.65 -17.36
N GLU A 794 11.41 -28.03 -17.80
CA GLU A 794 12.57 -27.56 -17.03
C GLU A 794 12.80 -26.05 -17.22
N SER A 795 11.79 -25.27 -17.63
CA SER A 795 11.90 -23.82 -17.75
C SER A 795 12.06 -23.13 -16.38
N PHE A 796 12.59 -21.91 -16.39
CA PHE A 796 12.81 -21.15 -15.15
C PHE A 796 11.51 -20.85 -14.38
N PRO A 797 10.40 -20.44 -15.01
CA PRO A 797 9.12 -20.30 -14.30
C PRO A 797 8.65 -21.59 -13.61
N VAL A 798 8.80 -22.75 -14.28
CA VAL A 798 8.43 -24.06 -13.69
C VAL A 798 9.32 -24.43 -12.51
N TYR A 799 10.61 -24.11 -12.59
CA TYR A 799 11.52 -24.24 -11.45
C TYR A 799 11.07 -23.37 -10.27
N ILE A 800 10.76 -22.10 -10.52
CA ILE A 800 10.28 -21.17 -9.50
C ILE A 800 9.03 -21.69 -8.80
N ASP A 801 8.05 -22.22 -9.54
CA ASP A 801 6.82 -22.76 -8.94
C ASP A 801 7.09 -23.97 -8.02
N LYS A 802 8.05 -24.84 -8.38
CA LYS A 802 8.50 -25.94 -7.51
C LYS A 802 9.17 -25.40 -6.23
N ILE A 803 10.03 -24.39 -6.35
CA ILE A 803 10.73 -23.79 -5.23
C ILE A 803 9.78 -23.08 -4.27
N LYS A 804 8.77 -22.36 -4.76
CA LYS A 804 7.71 -21.76 -3.94
C LYS A 804 7.02 -22.80 -3.06
N GLY A 805 6.66 -23.94 -3.65
CA GLY A 805 6.05 -25.05 -2.92
C GLY A 805 6.97 -25.63 -1.84
N MET A 806 8.26 -25.81 -2.14
CA MET A 806 9.24 -26.29 -1.16
C MET A 806 9.43 -25.31 -0.01
N LEU A 807 9.60 -24.01 -0.30
CA LEU A 807 9.76 -22.98 0.71
C LEU A 807 8.51 -22.86 1.58
N SER A 808 7.31 -22.83 0.98
CA SER A 808 6.04 -22.79 1.72
C SER A 808 5.91 -23.94 2.73
N ASN A 809 6.33 -25.16 2.33
CA ASN A 809 6.32 -26.31 3.22
C ASN A 809 7.32 -26.16 4.38
N GLU A 810 8.52 -25.65 4.13
CA GLU A 810 9.50 -25.41 5.21
C GLU A 810 9.04 -24.28 6.15
N LEU A 811 8.48 -23.19 5.62
CA LEU A 811 7.93 -22.10 6.44
C LEU A 811 6.79 -22.59 7.33
N TYR A 812 5.93 -23.48 6.82
CA TYR A 812 4.90 -24.13 7.63
C TYR A 812 5.50 -24.96 8.77
N ILE A 813 6.53 -25.76 8.50
CA ILE A 813 7.18 -26.60 9.52
C ILE A 813 7.81 -25.72 10.59
N VAL A 814 8.60 -24.72 10.20
CA VAL A 814 9.28 -23.78 11.11
C VAL A 814 8.25 -23.04 11.97
N HIS A 815 7.20 -22.50 11.36
CA HIS A 815 6.14 -21.81 12.08
C HIS A 815 5.51 -22.73 13.13
N ASN A 816 5.11 -23.95 12.78
CA ASN A 816 4.41 -24.83 13.72
C ASN A 816 5.33 -25.44 14.79
N LEU A 817 6.62 -25.65 14.51
CA LEU A 817 7.57 -26.13 15.51
C LEU A 817 7.79 -25.09 16.62
N PHE A 818 7.98 -23.83 16.24
CA PHE A 818 8.40 -22.78 17.17
C PHE A 818 7.25 -21.93 17.72
N ARG A 819 6.04 -21.99 17.13
CA ARG A 819 4.89 -21.19 17.56
C ARG A 819 4.57 -21.42 19.04
N GLY A 820 4.48 -20.30 19.77
CA GLY A 820 4.16 -20.26 21.19
C GLY A 820 5.34 -20.53 22.12
N PHE A 821 6.53 -20.80 21.58
CA PHE A 821 7.76 -20.97 22.36
C PHE A 821 8.74 -19.81 22.22
N ILE A 822 8.85 -19.23 21.02
CA ILE A 822 9.71 -18.07 20.75
C ILE A 822 8.88 -16.83 20.37
N SER A 823 9.48 -15.63 20.43
CA SER A 823 8.82 -14.39 20.03
C SER A 823 8.54 -14.37 18.53
N ALA A 824 7.53 -13.59 18.11
CA ALA A 824 7.22 -13.40 16.69
C ALA A 824 8.39 -12.80 15.91
N GLU A 825 9.18 -11.92 16.54
CA GLU A 825 10.39 -11.34 15.97
C GLU A 825 11.47 -12.38 15.67
N LEU A 826 11.76 -13.27 16.64
CA LEU A 826 12.74 -14.34 16.46
C LEU A 826 12.28 -15.35 15.42
N LEU A 827 10.99 -15.69 15.42
CA LEU A 827 10.38 -16.53 14.37
C LEU A 827 10.49 -15.88 12.99
N GLY A 828 10.28 -14.57 12.89
CA GLY A 828 10.51 -13.80 11.66
C GLY A 828 11.96 -13.85 11.19
N SER A 829 12.93 -13.73 12.11
CA SER A 829 14.36 -13.91 11.81
C SER A 829 14.66 -15.31 11.27
N TYR A 830 14.01 -16.33 11.81
CA TYR A 830 14.17 -17.72 11.35
C TYR A 830 13.61 -17.87 9.94
N VAL A 831 12.38 -17.42 9.69
CA VAL A 831 11.75 -17.37 8.35
C VAL A 831 12.66 -16.68 7.34
N ASN A 832 13.22 -15.52 7.70
CA ASN A 832 14.12 -14.75 6.83
C ASN A 832 15.40 -15.52 6.44
N LYS A 833 15.94 -16.37 7.32
CA LYS A 833 17.08 -17.24 6.98
C LYS A 833 16.74 -18.27 5.91
N TYR A 834 15.51 -18.79 5.88
CA TYR A 834 15.09 -19.70 4.80
C TYR A 834 14.89 -18.95 3.48
N VAL A 835 14.23 -17.79 3.54
CA VAL A 835 13.98 -16.96 2.34
C VAL A 835 15.29 -16.47 1.72
N SER A 836 16.28 -16.07 2.53
CA SER A 836 17.58 -15.63 2.03
C SER A 836 18.37 -16.76 1.38
N VAL A 837 18.33 -17.97 1.95
CA VAL A 837 18.94 -19.16 1.34
C VAL A 837 18.32 -19.47 -0.02
N VAL A 838 17.00 -19.46 -0.12
CA VAL A 838 16.30 -19.73 -1.39
C VAL A 838 16.61 -18.63 -2.41
N SER A 839 16.58 -17.37 -1.99
CA SER A 839 16.87 -16.23 -2.87
C SER A 839 18.29 -16.29 -3.41
N PHE A 840 19.28 -16.63 -2.57
CA PHE A 840 20.68 -16.79 -2.99
C PHE A 840 20.86 -17.85 -4.08
N GLU A 841 20.22 -19.01 -3.94
CA GLU A 841 20.28 -20.08 -4.95
C GLU A 841 19.61 -19.66 -6.27
N ILE A 842 18.45 -19.01 -6.20
CA ILE A 842 17.75 -18.48 -7.38
C ILE A 842 18.61 -17.44 -8.10
N ILE A 843 19.24 -16.51 -7.36
CA ILE A 843 20.16 -15.51 -7.91
C ILE A 843 21.32 -16.18 -8.63
N GLY A 844 21.92 -17.23 -8.04
CA GLY A 844 23.01 -17.98 -8.65
C GLY A 844 22.62 -18.62 -9.98
N ILE A 845 21.46 -19.29 -10.03
CA ILE A 845 20.93 -19.92 -11.26
C ILE A 845 20.60 -18.86 -12.30
N LEU A 846 19.88 -17.81 -11.92
CA LEU A 846 19.46 -16.74 -12.80
C LEU A 846 20.67 -16.05 -13.44
N ASN A 847 21.69 -15.70 -12.65
CA ASN A 847 22.95 -15.15 -13.17
C ASN A 847 23.67 -16.12 -14.11
N GLY A 848 23.67 -17.42 -13.81
CA GLY A 848 24.24 -18.45 -14.68
C GLY A 848 23.58 -18.49 -16.06
N ILE A 849 22.24 -18.40 -16.11
CA ILE A 849 21.49 -18.41 -17.36
C ILE A 849 21.63 -17.07 -18.10
N ILE A 850 21.58 -15.94 -17.40
CA ILE A 850 21.84 -14.61 -17.99
C ILE A 850 23.22 -14.62 -18.66
N ASN A 851 24.26 -15.10 -18.00
CA ASN A 851 25.60 -15.21 -18.57
C ASN A 851 25.65 -16.12 -19.82
N PHE A 852 24.82 -17.16 -19.88
CA PHE A 852 24.68 -17.99 -21.07
C PHE A 852 24.02 -17.22 -22.22
N VAL A 853 22.95 -16.48 -21.94
CA VAL A 853 22.23 -15.65 -22.91
C VAL A 853 23.13 -14.55 -23.46
N GLU A 854 23.83 -13.81 -22.61
CA GLU A 854 24.71 -12.70 -23.02
C GLU A 854 25.82 -13.15 -23.98
N LYS A 855 26.39 -14.35 -23.76
CA LYS A 855 27.41 -14.92 -24.66
C LYS A 855 26.85 -15.31 -26.03
N ARG A 856 25.52 -15.42 -26.18
CA ARG A 856 24.82 -15.95 -27.36
C ARG A 856 23.57 -15.14 -27.68
N ARG A 857 23.64 -13.82 -27.49
CA ARG A 857 22.49 -12.91 -27.49
C ARG A 857 21.63 -13.04 -28.75
N THR A 858 22.26 -13.16 -29.93
CA THR A 858 21.55 -13.36 -31.20
C THR A 858 20.59 -14.55 -31.20
N SER A 859 20.94 -15.66 -30.54
CA SER A 859 20.13 -16.89 -30.59
C SER A 859 19.21 -17.07 -29.38
N TYR A 860 19.55 -16.43 -28.25
CA TYR A 860 18.92 -16.70 -26.95
C TYR A 860 18.37 -15.47 -26.23
N ASN A 861 18.42 -14.26 -26.81
CA ASN A 861 17.87 -13.07 -26.16
C ASN A 861 16.37 -13.19 -25.82
N THR A 862 15.59 -13.94 -26.60
CA THR A 862 14.18 -14.22 -26.32
C THR A 862 13.95 -15.06 -25.07
N MET A 863 14.99 -15.70 -24.53
CA MET A 863 14.94 -16.38 -23.23
C MET A 863 14.67 -15.39 -22.08
N TYR A 864 14.96 -14.10 -22.25
CA TYR A 864 14.64 -13.07 -21.27
C TYR A 864 13.15 -12.98 -20.95
N TYR A 865 12.25 -13.38 -21.87
CA TYR A 865 10.81 -13.45 -21.60
C TYR A 865 10.48 -14.43 -20.47
N GLU A 866 11.06 -15.64 -20.49
CA GLU A 866 10.85 -16.65 -19.43
C GLU A 866 11.60 -16.32 -18.14
N LEU A 867 12.81 -15.75 -18.26
CA LEU A 867 13.61 -15.36 -17.09
C LEU A 867 12.93 -14.24 -16.30
N CYS A 868 12.42 -13.25 -17.01
CA CYS A 868 11.65 -12.14 -16.43
C CYS A 868 10.36 -12.65 -15.78
N ASP A 869 9.56 -13.47 -16.50
CA ASP A 869 8.33 -14.07 -15.96
C ASP A 869 8.60 -14.87 -14.68
N GLY A 870 9.62 -15.74 -14.68
CA GLY A 870 9.97 -16.53 -13.49
C GLY A 870 10.46 -15.66 -12.32
N ALA A 871 11.33 -14.68 -12.58
CA ALA A 871 11.86 -13.81 -11.54
C ALA A 871 10.75 -12.93 -10.93
N ASN A 872 9.92 -12.31 -11.76
CA ASN A 872 8.79 -11.50 -11.32
C ASN A 872 7.73 -12.32 -10.58
N ARG A 873 7.44 -13.56 -11.00
CA ARG A 873 6.56 -14.46 -10.27
C ARG A 873 7.09 -14.76 -8.86
N PHE A 874 8.39 -14.95 -8.69
CA PHE A 874 8.95 -15.24 -7.37
C PHE A 874 8.95 -14.00 -6.48
N VAL A 875 9.42 -12.86 -7.02
CA VAL A 875 9.41 -11.57 -6.33
C VAL A 875 7.99 -11.19 -5.91
N GLY A 876 7.04 -11.22 -6.84
CA GLY A 876 5.62 -10.94 -6.57
C GLY A 876 5.03 -11.88 -5.51
N TRP A 877 5.35 -13.17 -5.58
CA TRP A 877 4.90 -14.12 -4.56
C TRP A 877 5.50 -13.84 -3.18
N LEU A 878 6.78 -13.48 -3.07
CA LEU A 878 7.37 -13.09 -1.78
C LEU A 878 6.65 -11.86 -1.20
N PHE A 879 6.32 -10.86 -2.04
CA PHE A 879 5.53 -9.71 -1.63
C PHE A 879 4.14 -10.11 -1.14
N GLU A 880 3.41 -10.94 -1.89
CA GLU A 880 2.09 -11.46 -1.52
C GLU A 880 2.11 -12.23 -0.20
N GLN A 881 3.22 -12.92 0.12
CA GLN A 881 3.39 -13.64 1.37
C GLN A 881 3.96 -12.78 2.51
N HIS A 882 4.16 -11.48 2.29
CA HIS A 882 4.82 -10.56 3.24
C HIS A 882 6.22 -11.01 3.69
N LEU A 883 6.97 -11.64 2.79
CA LEU A 883 8.33 -12.12 3.01
C LEU A 883 9.36 -11.10 2.51
N VAL A 884 10.56 -11.10 3.12
CA VAL A 884 11.66 -10.22 2.70
C VAL A 884 12.09 -10.56 1.28
N VAL A 885 12.18 -9.54 0.42
CA VAL A 885 12.65 -9.69 -0.96
C VAL A 885 14.10 -9.24 -1.05
N ASP A 886 14.96 -10.10 -1.61
CA ASP A 886 16.37 -9.77 -1.84
C ASP A 886 16.53 -8.69 -2.93
N GLN A 887 17.29 -7.64 -2.60
CA GLN A 887 17.51 -6.50 -3.50
C GLN A 887 18.23 -6.90 -4.80
N THR A 888 19.16 -7.84 -4.74
CA THR A 888 19.87 -8.35 -5.92
C THR A 888 18.90 -9.07 -6.83
N LEU A 889 17.97 -9.85 -6.27
CA LEU A 889 16.94 -10.55 -7.03
C LEU A 889 15.99 -9.57 -7.73
N GLN A 890 15.56 -8.50 -7.05
CA GLN A 890 14.75 -7.44 -7.66
C GLN A 890 15.49 -6.74 -8.80
N GLN A 891 16.76 -6.40 -8.62
CA GLN A 891 17.58 -5.77 -9.66
C GLN A 891 17.75 -6.68 -10.88
N LEU A 892 17.93 -7.99 -10.67
CA LEU A 892 18.00 -8.97 -11.75
C LEU A 892 16.67 -9.14 -12.47
N ALA A 893 15.54 -9.15 -11.75
CA ALA A 893 14.22 -9.19 -12.36
C ALA A 893 13.98 -7.97 -13.27
N ALA A 894 14.29 -6.76 -12.76
CA ALA A 894 14.21 -5.53 -13.55
C ALA A 894 15.18 -5.49 -14.73
N LYS A 895 16.38 -6.10 -14.60
CA LYS A 895 17.31 -6.28 -15.74
C LYS A 895 16.67 -7.18 -16.81
N CYS A 896 16.13 -8.33 -16.43
CA CYS A 896 15.47 -9.25 -17.36
C CYS A 896 14.30 -8.57 -18.08
N GLU A 897 13.54 -7.72 -17.41
CA GLU A 897 12.46 -6.95 -18.04
C GLU A 897 12.98 -5.96 -19.08
N ARG A 898 14.01 -5.16 -18.75
CA ARG A 898 14.65 -4.26 -19.73
C ARG A 898 15.22 -5.03 -20.92
N ASP A 899 15.88 -6.16 -20.67
CA ASP A 899 16.45 -6.97 -21.75
C ASP A 899 15.38 -7.66 -22.61
N ALA A 900 14.23 -8.04 -22.02
CA ALA A 900 13.07 -8.52 -22.76
C ALA A 900 12.52 -7.44 -23.70
N LEU A 901 12.42 -6.18 -23.25
CA LEU A 901 12.02 -5.04 -24.09
C LEU A 901 13.06 -4.76 -25.20
N ASN A 902 14.35 -4.86 -24.90
CA ASN A 902 15.42 -4.66 -25.87
C ASN A 902 15.40 -5.68 -27.02
N THR A 903 14.78 -6.84 -26.85
CA THR A 903 14.70 -7.87 -27.92
C THR A 903 14.07 -7.35 -29.20
N PHE A 904 13.11 -6.42 -29.13
CA PHE A 904 12.48 -5.82 -30.31
C PHE A 904 13.47 -4.97 -31.12
N GLY A 905 14.25 -4.11 -30.45
CA GLY A 905 15.28 -3.31 -31.11
C GLY A 905 16.46 -4.14 -31.62
N GLU A 906 16.89 -5.15 -30.86
CA GLU A 906 17.93 -6.10 -31.26
C GLU A 906 17.55 -6.89 -32.51
N PHE A 907 16.25 -7.14 -32.72
CA PHE A 907 15.75 -7.79 -33.93
C PHE A 907 16.05 -6.95 -35.18
N PHE A 908 15.83 -5.63 -35.14
CA PHE A 908 16.19 -4.73 -36.24
C PHE A 908 17.70 -4.58 -36.43
N GLN A 909 18.47 -4.63 -35.34
CA GLN A 909 19.94 -4.67 -35.42
C GLN A 909 20.43 -5.93 -36.13
N TYR A 910 19.84 -7.09 -35.83
CA TYR A 910 20.14 -8.34 -36.53
C TYR A 910 19.82 -8.25 -38.04
N ILE A 911 18.63 -7.75 -38.40
CA ILE A 911 18.25 -7.57 -39.81
C ILE A 911 19.30 -6.72 -40.53
N ARG A 912 19.67 -5.58 -39.92
CA ARG A 912 20.67 -4.68 -40.46
C ARG A 912 22.03 -5.36 -40.63
N SER A 913 22.52 -6.07 -39.61
CA SER A 913 23.84 -6.71 -39.66
C SER A 913 23.91 -7.76 -40.78
N LYS A 914 22.83 -8.53 -40.99
CA LYS A 914 22.76 -9.52 -42.07
C LYS A 914 22.79 -8.90 -43.45
N TYR A 915 22.15 -7.75 -43.63
CA TYR A 915 22.31 -6.99 -44.86
C TYR A 915 23.72 -6.41 -44.97
N GLU A 916 24.30 -5.84 -43.91
CA GLU A 916 25.67 -5.32 -43.93
C GLU A 916 26.69 -6.38 -44.38
N GLU A 917 26.59 -7.61 -43.86
CA GLU A 917 27.36 -8.80 -44.24
C GLU A 917 27.10 -9.28 -45.69
N MET A 918 25.95 -8.95 -46.28
CA MET A 918 25.57 -9.38 -47.62
C MET A 918 26.47 -8.78 -48.70
N VAL A 919 27.13 -9.66 -49.45
CA VAL A 919 27.94 -9.33 -50.62
C VAL A 919 27.07 -9.38 -51.88
N VAL A 920 27.09 -8.30 -52.68
CA VAL A 920 26.32 -8.21 -53.93
C VAL A 920 27.20 -8.62 -55.10
N ASN A 921 26.84 -9.71 -55.78
CA ASN A 921 27.44 -10.08 -57.06
C ASN A 921 26.67 -9.41 -58.21
N VAL A 922 27.29 -8.43 -58.86
CA VAL A 922 26.67 -7.63 -59.94
C VAL A 922 26.33 -8.49 -61.16
N ASN A 923 27.11 -9.54 -61.41
CA ASN A 923 26.96 -10.45 -62.55
C ASN A 923 26.02 -11.65 -62.26
N SER A 924 25.47 -11.75 -61.05
CA SER A 924 24.50 -12.81 -60.74
C SER A 924 23.13 -12.50 -61.36
N HIS A 925 22.52 -13.55 -61.92
CA HIS A 925 21.13 -13.56 -62.38
C HIS A 925 20.16 -14.04 -61.29
N GLU A 926 20.65 -14.35 -60.08
CA GLU A 926 19.81 -14.80 -58.97
C GLU A 926 18.87 -13.68 -58.50
N THR A 927 17.57 -13.93 -58.65
CA THR A 927 16.50 -13.02 -58.21
C THR A 927 16.06 -13.27 -56.77
N LEU A 928 16.23 -14.50 -56.26
CA LEU A 928 15.96 -14.85 -54.85
C LEU A 928 17.18 -14.57 -54.00
N ASN A 929 17.03 -13.77 -52.95
CA ASN A 929 18.14 -13.36 -52.10
C ASN A 929 18.15 -14.20 -50.81
N ASN A 930 19.23 -14.94 -50.59
CA ASN A 930 19.41 -15.81 -49.42
C ASN A 930 19.28 -15.04 -48.10
N THR A 931 19.79 -13.81 -48.02
CA THR A 931 19.68 -12.96 -46.83
C THR A 931 18.23 -12.56 -46.54
N PHE A 932 17.47 -12.18 -47.56
CA PHE A 932 16.04 -11.86 -47.40
C PHE A 932 15.24 -13.07 -46.93
N MET A 933 15.52 -14.26 -47.48
CA MET A 933 14.84 -15.50 -47.08
C MET A 933 15.23 -15.97 -45.68
N LEU A 934 16.50 -15.78 -45.29
CA LEU A 934 16.99 -15.99 -43.91
C LEU A 934 16.20 -15.12 -42.94
N ILE A 935 16.11 -13.82 -43.22
CA ILE A 935 15.36 -12.86 -42.39
C ILE A 935 13.88 -13.19 -42.35
N SER A 936 13.27 -13.55 -43.48
CA SER A 936 11.86 -13.94 -43.57
C SER A 936 11.55 -15.17 -42.70
N THR A 937 12.44 -16.16 -42.73
CA THR A 937 12.33 -17.36 -41.87
C THR A 937 12.43 -16.98 -40.40
N ARG A 938 13.37 -16.09 -40.06
CA ARG A 938 13.56 -15.62 -38.69
C ARG A 938 12.41 -14.75 -38.18
N ILE A 939 11.80 -13.92 -39.02
CA ILE A 939 10.56 -13.17 -38.73
C ILE A 939 9.45 -14.15 -38.36
N ASN A 940 9.27 -15.20 -39.16
CA ASN A 940 8.28 -16.23 -38.88
C ASN A 940 8.57 -16.98 -37.57
N ASN A 941 9.83 -17.34 -37.29
CA ASN A 941 10.21 -17.98 -36.02
C ASN A 941 9.94 -17.05 -34.82
N PHE A 942 10.29 -15.77 -34.91
CA PHE A 942 10.04 -14.80 -33.84
C PHE A 942 8.55 -14.65 -33.55
N SER A 943 7.69 -14.72 -34.57
CA SER A 943 6.23 -14.62 -34.44
C SER A 943 5.58 -15.72 -33.60
N ARG A 944 6.27 -16.85 -33.39
CA ARG A 944 5.80 -17.94 -32.51
C ARG A 944 5.78 -17.54 -31.04
N LEU A 945 6.56 -16.53 -30.66
CA LEU A 945 6.62 -15.98 -29.30
C LEU A 945 5.54 -14.93 -29.01
N ARG A 946 4.48 -14.89 -29.82
CA ARG A 946 3.39 -13.90 -29.75
C ARG A 946 2.92 -13.63 -28.33
N ASP A 947 2.66 -14.68 -27.55
CA ASP A 947 2.05 -14.53 -26.23
C ASP A 947 2.98 -13.81 -25.25
N TYR A 948 4.29 -14.10 -25.31
CA TYR A 948 5.29 -13.33 -24.57
C TYR A 948 5.39 -11.90 -25.10
N GLN A 949 5.49 -11.72 -26.42
CA GLN A 949 5.63 -10.39 -27.02
C GLN A 949 4.48 -9.44 -26.69
N LEU A 950 3.24 -9.94 -26.63
CA LEU A 950 2.06 -9.14 -26.28
C LEU A 950 2.15 -8.55 -24.86
N GLN A 951 2.78 -9.27 -23.93
CA GLN A 951 3.00 -8.78 -22.57
C GLN A 951 3.95 -7.57 -22.56
N TYR A 952 5.05 -7.64 -23.30
CA TYR A 952 6.11 -6.63 -23.24
C TYR A 952 5.92 -5.47 -24.21
N ILE A 953 5.37 -5.71 -25.40
CA ILE A 953 5.22 -4.65 -26.41
C ILE A 953 4.25 -3.56 -25.97
N SER A 954 3.36 -3.85 -25.03
CA SER A 954 2.46 -2.88 -24.40
C SER A 954 3.20 -1.76 -23.65
N GLN A 955 4.45 -2.01 -23.23
CA GLN A 955 5.29 -1.06 -22.52
C GLN A 955 6.14 -0.19 -23.47
N ILE A 956 6.12 -0.48 -24.77
CA ILE A 956 6.93 0.18 -25.79
C ILE A 956 6.04 1.09 -26.63
N THR A 957 6.54 2.29 -26.93
CA THR A 957 5.83 3.21 -27.81
C THR A 957 6.08 2.90 -29.29
N ILE A 958 5.12 3.25 -30.15
CA ILE A 958 5.28 3.03 -31.59
C ILE A 958 6.58 3.67 -32.10
N ASN A 959 7.31 2.93 -32.95
CA ASN A 959 8.61 3.29 -33.52
C ASN A 959 9.83 3.20 -32.58
N GLU A 960 9.66 2.92 -31.29
CA GLU A 960 10.78 2.83 -30.35
C GLU A 960 11.71 1.62 -30.64
N TRP A 961 11.20 0.58 -31.29
CA TRP A 961 11.99 -0.56 -31.79
C TRP A 961 12.83 -0.23 -33.05
N LEU A 962 12.57 0.89 -33.71
CA LEU A 962 13.24 1.24 -34.95
C LEU A 962 14.65 1.82 -34.67
N PRO A 963 15.65 1.51 -35.52
CA PRO A 963 16.96 2.12 -35.40
C PRO A 963 16.92 3.60 -35.80
N VAL A 964 17.83 4.39 -35.21
CA VAL A 964 17.95 5.84 -35.47
C VAL A 964 18.11 6.17 -36.96
N ASN A 965 18.87 5.33 -37.69
CA ASN A 965 19.11 5.51 -39.12
C ASN A 965 18.25 4.54 -39.93
N LEU A 966 17.23 5.09 -40.59
CA LEU A 966 16.30 4.34 -41.43
C LEU A 966 16.78 4.31 -42.90
N PRO A 967 16.57 3.20 -43.63
CA PRO A 967 16.94 3.08 -45.03
C PRO A 967 16.09 4.00 -45.91
N ASN A 968 16.62 4.35 -47.08
CA ASN A 968 16.01 5.35 -47.93
C ASN A 968 14.66 4.88 -48.47
N GLY A 969 13.61 5.68 -48.22
CA GLY A 969 12.24 5.39 -48.65
C GLY A 969 11.38 4.69 -47.60
N PHE A 970 11.96 4.25 -46.48
CA PHE A 970 11.21 3.76 -45.33
C PHE A 970 10.51 4.92 -44.62
N VAL A 971 9.22 4.75 -44.30
CA VAL A 971 8.43 5.75 -43.56
C VAL A 971 7.85 5.10 -42.32
N ALA A 972 8.25 5.60 -41.15
CA ALA A 972 7.75 5.12 -39.87
C ALA A 972 6.24 5.40 -39.71
N GLU A 973 5.55 4.50 -39.00
CA GLU A 973 4.11 4.61 -38.75
C GLU A 973 3.82 5.84 -37.86
N LYS A 974 2.82 6.63 -38.24
CA LYS A 974 2.47 7.88 -37.55
C LYS A 974 1.27 7.73 -36.62
N GLU A 975 0.46 6.71 -36.84
CA GLU A 975 -0.73 6.46 -36.05
C GLU A 975 -0.37 5.96 -34.65
N ARG A 976 -0.80 6.70 -33.62
CA ARG A 976 -0.55 6.33 -32.23
C ARG A 976 -1.60 5.33 -31.76
N SER A 977 -1.16 4.26 -31.13
CA SER A 977 -2.01 3.27 -30.49
C SER A 977 -1.25 2.66 -29.30
N SER A 978 -1.98 2.28 -28.26
CA SER A 978 -1.47 1.53 -27.11
C SER A 978 -1.99 0.08 -27.10
N ASP A 979 -2.71 -0.35 -28.15
CA ASP A 979 -3.18 -1.73 -28.27
C ASP A 979 -1.98 -2.67 -28.59
N PRO A 980 -1.69 -3.67 -27.75
CA PRO A 980 -0.55 -4.57 -27.96
C PRO A 980 -0.62 -5.34 -29.29
N LEU A 981 -1.83 -5.69 -29.76
CA LEU A 981 -1.98 -6.38 -31.05
C LEU A 981 -1.67 -5.45 -32.22
N PHE A 982 -2.13 -4.20 -32.15
CA PHE A 982 -1.77 -3.16 -33.11
C PHE A 982 -0.26 -2.93 -33.16
N LEU A 983 0.38 -2.77 -31.99
CA LEU A 983 1.81 -2.53 -31.89
C LEU A 983 2.61 -3.70 -32.48
N LEU A 984 2.19 -4.93 -32.18
CA LEU A 984 2.85 -6.13 -32.69
C LEU A 984 2.68 -6.29 -34.20
N GLY A 985 1.47 -6.05 -34.72
CA GLY A 985 1.23 -6.04 -36.17
C GLY A 985 2.05 -4.97 -36.90
N THR A 986 2.22 -3.80 -36.27
CA THR A 986 3.07 -2.71 -36.79
C THR A 986 4.54 -3.09 -36.76
N PHE A 987 5.04 -3.65 -35.65
CA PHE A 987 6.42 -4.14 -35.51
C PHE A 987 6.79 -5.12 -36.64
N TYR A 988 5.95 -6.12 -36.91
CA TYR A 988 6.20 -7.09 -37.97
C TYR A 988 6.11 -6.49 -39.37
N SER A 989 5.17 -5.57 -39.59
CA SER A 989 5.07 -4.83 -40.84
C SER A 989 6.33 -3.98 -41.09
N ASP A 990 6.82 -3.32 -40.04
CA ASP A 990 8.06 -2.54 -40.08
C ASP A 990 9.28 -3.42 -40.35
N ALA A 991 9.37 -4.61 -39.74
CA ALA A 991 10.48 -5.53 -39.98
C ALA A 991 10.54 -5.99 -41.45
N ILE A 992 9.37 -6.29 -42.05
CA ILE A 992 9.26 -6.66 -43.47
C ILE A 992 9.64 -5.47 -44.37
N GLU A 993 9.11 -4.28 -44.10
CA GLU A 993 9.39 -3.07 -44.86
C GLU A 993 10.86 -2.63 -44.74
N TYR A 994 11.44 -2.75 -43.55
CA TYR A 994 12.85 -2.44 -43.28
C TYR A 994 13.78 -3.39 -44.06
N SER A 995 13.47 -4.69 -44.07
CA SER A 995 14.17 -5.69 -44.88
C SER A 995 14.09 -5.38 -46.39
N PHE A 996 12.90 -5.00 -46.87
CA PHE A 996 12.68 -4.58 -48.27
C PHE A 996 13.57 -3.41 -48.68
N TYR A 997 13.60 -2.34 -47.87
CA TYR A 997 14.37 -1.14 -48.20
C TYR A 997 15.88 -1.33 -48.06
N LEU A 998 16.35 -2.14 -47.10
CA LEU A 998 17.76 -2.49 -46.99
C LEU A 998 18.25 -3.32 -48.18
N LEU A 999 17.44 -4.27 -48.65
CA LEU A 999 17.74 -5.02 -49.87
C LEU A 999 17.83 -4.06 -51.07
N ALA A 1000 16.88 -3.14 -51.22
CA ALA A 1000 16.88 -2.15 -52.28
C ALA A 1000 18.14 -1.26 -52.25
N ASP A 1001 18.54 -0.78 -51.06
CA ASP A 1001 19.72 0.06 -50.88
C ASP A 1001 21.03 -0.69 -51.19
N LYS A 1002 21.09 -2.01 -50.95
CA LYS A 1002 22.28 -2.81 -51.28
C LYS A 1002 22.56 -2.92 -52.78
N TYR A 1003 21.52 -2.94 -53.61
CA TYR A 1003 21.64 -2.99 -55.07
C TYR A 1003 21.63 -1.62 -55.74
N ARG A 1004 21.33 -0.55 -55.00
CA ARG A 1004 21.35 0.83 -55.50
C ARG A 1004 22.71 1.16 -56.14
N GLY A 1005 22.67 1.68 -57.37
CA GLY A 1005 23.87 2.05 -58.13
C GLY A 1005 24.70 0.86 -58.63
N LYS A 1006 24.28 -0.39 -58.38
CA LYS A 1006 24.94 -1.61 -58.85
C LYS A 1006 24.15 -2.35 -59.93
N LYS A 1007 22.82 -2.24 -59.91
CA LYS A 1007 21.91 -2.76 -60.95
C LYS A 1007 20.96 -1.66 -61.40
N ALA A 1008 20.35 -1.82 -62.58
CA ALA A 1008 19.32 -0.90 -63.05
C ALA A 1008 18.10 -0.94 -62.12
N ASP A 1009 17.37 0.16 -61.99
CA ASP A 1009 16.24 0.25 -61.07
C ASP A 1009 15.15 -0.79 -61.38
N GLU A 1010 14.95 -1.12 -62.65
CA GLU A 1010 14.02 -2.16 -63.08
C GLU A 1010 14.41 -3.55 -62.58
N GLU A 1011 15.70 -3.88 -62.66
CA GLU A 1011 16.22 -5.15 -62.14
C GLU A 1011 16.08 -5.22 -60.61
N VAL A 1012 16.31 -4.09 -59.92
CA VAL A 1012 16.07 -4.00 -58.48
C VAL A 1012 14.59 -4.20 -58.15
N GLY A 1013 13.68 -3.63 -58.96
CA GLY A 1013 12.23 -3.84 -58.84
C GLY A 1013 11.85 -5.33 -58.96
N VAL A 1014 12.40 -6.04 -59.95
CA VAL A 1014 12.17 -7.48 -60.14
C VAL A 1014 12.71 -8.30 -58.97
N ILE A 1015 13.93 -8.01 -58.48
CA ILE A 1015 14.51 -8.68 -57.32
C ILE A 1015 13.62 -8.50 -56.09
N LEU A 1016 13.17 -7.27 -55.80
CA LEU A 1016 12.31 -6.98 -54.66
C LEU A 1016 10.97 -7.70 -54.74
N LEU A 1017 10.35 -7.73 -55.93
CA LEU A 1017 9.08 -8.41 -56.17
C LEU A 1017 9.20 -9.92 -55.92
N PHE A 1018 10.28 -10.54 -56.41
CA PHE A 1018 10.49 -11.98 -56.27
C PHE A 1018 10.77 -12.40 -54.81
N ASN A 1019 11.49 -11.57 -54.05
CA ASN A 1019 11.71 -11.83 -52.63
C ASN A 1019 10.44 -11.64 -51.79
N LEU A 1020 9.59 -10.66 -52.11
CA LEU A 1020 8.28 -10.51 -51.48
C LEU A 1020 7.36 -11.71 -51.77
N ASP A 1021 7.42 -12.26 -52.98
CA ASP A 1021 6.70 -13.49 -53.36
C ASP A 1021 7.19 -14.70 -52.55
N GLY A 1022 8.51 -14.82 -52.36
CA GLY A 1022 9.08 -15.82 -51.45
C GLY A 1022 8.51 -15.73 -50.03
N LEU A 1023 8.34 -14.52 -49.49
CA LEU A 1023 7.69 -14.28 -48.20
C LEU A 1023 6.19 -14.60 -48.21
N GLN A 1024 5.51 -14.49 -49.36
CA GLN A 1024 4.08 -14.78 -49.48
C GLN A 1024 3.73 -16.18 -48.99
N THR A 1025 4.60 -17.16 -49.28
CA THR A 1025 4.43 -18.55 -48.84
C THR A 1025 4.32 -18.68 -47.31
N LEU A 1026 4.95 -17.78 -46.54
CA LEU A 1026 4.87 -17.71 -45.09
C LEU A 1026 3.63 -16.95 -44.59
N LEU A 1027 2.91 -16.26 -45.48
CA LEU A 1027 1.70 -15.48 -45.23
C LEU A 1027 0.42 -16.14 -45.80
N GLU A 1028 0.54 -17.35 -46.33
CA GLU A 1028 -0.57 -18.14 -46.84
C GLU A 1028 -1.29 -18.93 -45.74
N GLY A 1029 -2.53 -19.37 -46.02
CA GLY A 1029 -3.33 -20.18 -45.10
C GLY A 1029 -3.60 -19.52 -43.74
N LYS A 1030 -3.53 -20.33 -42.67
CA LYS A 1030 -3.71 -19.92 -41.26
C LYS A 1030 -2.39 -19.54 -40.57
N SER A 1031 -1.43 -18.96 -41.30
CA SER A 1031 -0.15 -18.51 -40.72
C SER A 1031 -0.34 -17.58 -39.51
N LEU A 1032 0.40 -17.83 -38.43
CA LEU A 1032 0.38 -17.00 -37.22
C LEU A 1032 0.89 -15.57 -37.52
N LEU A 1033 1.92 -15.45 -38.37
CA LEU A 1033 2.44 -14.15 -38.80
C LEU A 1033 1.36 -13.34 -39.54
N LYS A 1034 0.57 -13.99 -40.41
CA LYS A 1034 -0.56 -13.34 -41.08
C LYS A 1034 -1.63 -12.87 -40.08
N GLN A 1035 -1.93 -13.68 -39.06
CA GLN A 1035 -2.88 -13.32 -38.02
C GLN A 1035 -2.41 -12.10 -37.20
N ILE A 1036 -1.11 -12.01 -36.91
CA ILE A 1036 -0.51 -10.88 -36.19
C ILE A 1036 -0.51 -9.61 -37.05
N LEU A 1037 -0.16 -9.71 -38.33
CA LEU A 1037 -0.18 -8.57 -39.26
C LEU A 1037 -1.59 -7.98 -39.42
N GLY A 1038 -2.62 -8.82 -39.34
CA GLY A 1038 -4.00 -8.42 -39.56
C GLY A 1038 -4.22 -7.79 -40.94
N GLN A 1039 -5.36 -7.13 -41.12
CA GLN A 1039 -5.68 -6.51 -42.42
C GLN A 1039 -4.68 -5.39 -42.76
N ARG A 1040 -4.35 -4.54 -41.78
CA ARG A 1040 -3.46 -3.37 -41.98
C ARG A 1040 -2.05 -3.78 -42.41
N GLY A 1041 -1.47 -4.77 -41.76
CA GLY A 1041 -0.14 -5.26 -42.12
C GLY A 1041 -0.13 -5.91 -43.50
N MET A 1042 -1.20 -6.63 -43.86
CA MET A 1042 -1.37 -7.17 -45.21
C MET A 1042 -1.51 -6.05 -46.26
N ASP A 1043 -2.22 -4.96 -45.96
CA ASP A 1043 -2.32 -3.80 -46.86
C ASP A 1043 -0.97 -3.12 -47.06
N ARG A 1044 -0.13 -3.05 -46.02
CA ARG A 1044 1.26 -2.54 -46.12
C ARG A 1044 2.11 -3.45 -47.00
N TYR A 1045 2.01 -4.77 -46.82
CA TYR A 1045 2.73 -5.74 -47.64
C TYR A 1045 2.33 -5.64 -49.13
N GLU A 1046 1.04 -5.53 -49.45
CA GLU A 1046 0.57 -5.35 -50.83
C GLU A 1046 1.03 -4.01 -51.44
N LYS A 1047 1.13 -2.94 -50.64
CA LYS A 1047 1.75 -1.68 -51.08
C LYS A 1047 3.23 -1.85 -51.44
N LEU A 1048 3.99 -2.68 -50.71
CA LEU A 1048 5.39 -2.97 -51.04
C LEU A 1048 5.52 -3.73 -52.37
N LYS A 1049 4.65 -4.71 -52.62
CA LYS A 1049 4.59 -5.39 -53.92
C LYS A 1049 4.32 -4.42 -55.04
N LYS A 1050 3.34 -3.53 -54.87
CA LYS A 1050 3.04 -2.50 -55.87
C LYS A 1050 4.24 -1.58 -56.12
N LYS A 1051 4.92 -1.12 -55.06
CA LYS A 1051 6.16 -0.31 -55.20
C LYS A 1051 7.25 -1.06 -55.97
N ALA A 1052 7.41 -2.37 -55.74
CA ALA A 1052 8.37 -3.19 -56.47
C ALA A 1052 8.01 -3.31 -57.95
N MET A 1053 6.72 -3.52 -58.26
CA MET A 1053 6.20 -3.58 -59.63
C MET A 1053 6.38 -2.25 -60.36
N ASP A 1054 6.00 -1.13 -59.74
CA ASP A 1054 6.14 0.22 -60.31
C ASP A 1054 7.62 0.51 -60.64
N ARG A 1055 8.54 0.07 -59.78
CA ARG A 1055 9.98 0.18 -60.01
C ARG A 1055 10.46 -0.70 -61.17
N ALA A 1056 9.92 -1.92 -61.29
CA ALA A 1056 10.25 -2.85 -62.38
C ALA A 1056 9.84 -2.32 -63.78
N VAL A 1057 8.86 -1.42 -63.85
CA VAL A 1057 8.38 -0.81 -65.11
C VAL A 1057 8.69 0.68 -65.22
N MET A 1058 9.66 1.19 -64.47
CA MET A 1058 9.92 2.62 -64.34
C MET A 1058 10.30 3.29 -65.67
N GLN A 1059 11.21 2.72 -66.45
CA GLN A 1059 11.55 3.25 -67.77
C GLN A 1059 10.38 3.18 -68.77
N TRP A 1060 9.51 2.17 -68.68
CA TRP A 1060 8.28 2.09 -69.50
C TRP A 1060 7.30 3.20 -69.14
N SER A 1061 7.17 3.51 -67.85
CA SER A 1061 6.36 4.62 -67.36
C SER A 1061 6.94 5.97 -67.81
N THR A 1062 8.27 6.10 -67.80
CA THR A 1062 8.98 7.29 -68.30
C THR A 1062 8.76 7.49 -69.80
N LEU A 1063 8.86 6.41 -70.59
CA LEU A 1063 8.55 6.43 -72.02
C LEU A 1063 7.10 6.87 -72.27
N THR A 1064 6.16 6.32 -71.51
CA THR A 1064 4.73 6.70 -71.58
C THR A 1064 4.52 8.18 -71.25
N ALA A 1065 5.15 8.69 -70.19
CA ALA A 1065 5.07 10.09 -69.80
C ALA A 1065 5.65 11.03 -70.88
N ARG A 1066 6.79 10.70 -71.49
CA ARG A 1066 7.37 11.46 -72.60
C ARG A 1066 6.42 11.56 -73.79
N ILE A 1067 5.73 10.47 -74.12
CA ILE A 1067 4.73 10.43 -75.20
C ILE A 1067 3.51 11.31 -74.88
N MET A 1068 3.03 11.26 -73.63
CA MET A 1068 1.92 12.11 -73.19
C MET A 1068 2.30 13.59 -73.21
N GLN A 1069 3.52 13.93 -72.78
CA GLN A 1069 4.04 15.31 -72.85
C GLN A 1069 4.16 15.79 -74.29
N ALA A 1070 4.66 14.94 -75.20
CA ALA A 1070 4.74 15.27 -76.63
C ALA A 1070 3.37 15.43 -77.31
N SER A 1071 2.29 14.97 -76.68
CA SER A 1071 0.91 15.04 -77.20
C SER A 1071 -0.02 15.97 -76.41
N THR A 1072 0.47 16.68 -75.39
CA THR A 1072 -0.33 17.64 -74.60
C THR A 1072 -0.16 19.08 -75.09
N LEU A 1073 -1.25 19.71 -75.54
CA LEU A 1073 -1.30 21.12 -75.90
C LEU A 1073 -1.40 21.99 -74.64
N SER A 1074 -0.37 22.81 -74.37
CA SER A 1074 -0.44 23.88 -73.36
C SER A 1074 -0.16 25.23 -74.01
N GLY A 1075 -1.23 25.99 -74.31
CA GLY A 1075 -1.13 27.40 -74.74
C GLY A 1075 -0.65 27.63 -76.18
N SER A 1076 -0.91 28.83 -76.70
CA SER A 1076 -0.82 29.24 -78.10
C SER A 1076 0.58 29.23 -78.75
N ASN A 1077 1.60 28.64 -78.12
CA ASN A 1077 2.90 28.38 -78.74
C ASN A 1077 3.59 27.20 -78.06
N LEU A 1078 3.41 25.98 -78.59
CA LEU A 1078 4.37 24.86 -78.59
C LEU A 1078 3.72 23.63 -79.25
N SER A 1079 3.50 23.67 -80.58
CA SER A 1079 3.44 22.44 -81.37
C SER A 1079 4.87 22.09 -81.79
N MET A 1080 5.32 20.85 -81.58
CA MET A 1080 6.62 20.40 -82.07
C MET A 1080 6.70 20.67 -83.58
N SER A 1081 7.84 21.17 -84.07
CA SER A 1081 8.04 21.31 -85.52
C SER A 1081 7.99 19.91 -86.16
N GLN A 1082 7.66 19.82 -87.46
CA GLN A 1082 7.64 18.52 -88.15
C GLN A 1082 8.99 17.80 -88.05
N LYS A 1083 10.11 18.54 -88.03
CA LYS A 1083 11.46 18.00 -87.86
C LYS A 1083 11.68 17.42 -86.46
N ASP A 1084 11.22 18.13 -85.43
CA ASP A 1084 11.34 17.67 -84.04
C ASP A 1084 10.42 16.48 -83.76
N LEU A 1085 9.25 16.44 -84.41
CA LEU A 1085 8.30 15.33 -84.31
C LEU A 1085 8.85 14.04 -84.95
N VAL A 1086 9.51 14.14 -86.12
CA VAL A 1086 10.23 13.01 -86.73
C VAL A 1086 11.33 12.50 -85.80
N LYS A 1087 12.15 13.41 -85.26
CA LYS A 1087 13.24 13.05 -84.34
C LYS A 1087 12.72 12.35 -83.08
N PHE A 1088 11.62 12.83 -82.51
CA PHE A 1088 11.00 12.20 -81.34
C PHE A 1088 10.45 10.79 -81.64
N ILE A 1089 9.84 10.58 -82.82
CA ILE A 1089 9.33 9.26 -83.22
C ILE A 1089 10.49 8.26 -83.39
N GLU A 1090 11.61 8.70 -83.98
CA GLU A 1090 12.82 7.88 -84.10
C GLU A 1090 13.42 7.54 -82.73
N GLU A 1091 13.54 8.52 -81.84
CA GLU A 1091 13.97 8.31 -80.45
C GLU A 1091 13.03 7.35 -79.71
N PHE A 1092 11.71 7.50 -79.85
CA PHE A 1092 10.72 6.60 -79.26
C PHE A 1092 10.91 5.16 -79.72
N ASN A 1093 11.08 4.92 -81.02
CA ASN A 1093 11.24 3.58 -81.57
C ASN A 1093 12.52 2.90 -81.06
N ILE A 1094 13.63 3.65 -80.99
CA ILE A 1094 14.90 3.16 -80.44
C ILE A 1094 14.72 2.80 -78.98
N THR A 1095 14.21 3.72 -78.15
CA THR A 1095 14.00 3.47 -76.72
C THR A 1095 13.02 2.31 -76.49
N PHE A 1096 11.95 2.20 -77.26
CA PHE A 1096 11.00 1.09 -77.17
C PHE A 1096 11.68 -0.27 -77.43
N GLN A 1097 12.49 -0.38 -78.48
CA GLN A 1097 13.22 -1.61 -78.82
C GLN A 1097 14.29 -1.97 -77.78
N GLU A 1098 14.99 -0.96 -77.25
CA GLU A 1098 15.97 -1.14 -76.16
C GLU A 1098 15.28 -1.66 -74.89
N LEU A 1099 14.14 -1.08 -74.50
CA LEU A 1099 13.38 -1.53 -73.34
C LEU A 1099 12.79 -2.93 -73.55
N GLN A 1100 12.27 -3.23 -74.73
CA GLN A 1100 11.77 -4.56 -75.09
C GLN A 1100 12.87 -5.62 -74.97
N THR A 1101 14.05 -5.35 -75.53
CA THR A 1101 15.21 -6.24 -75.46
C THR A 1101 15.69 -6.43 -74.03
N THR A 1102 15.74 -5.35 -73.25
CA THR A 1102 16.18 -5.38 -71.85
C THR A 1102 15.20 -6.21 -71.00
N PHE A 1103 13.89 -6.00 -71.16
CA PHE A 1103 12.85 -6.75 -70.45
C PHE A 1103 12.82 -8.24 -70.80
N GLN A 1104 13.11 -8.61 -72.06
CA GLN A 1104 13.24 -10.01 -72.48
C GLN A 1104 14.48 -10.70 -71.88
N ARG A 1105 15.55 -9.95 -71.60
CA ARG A 1105 16.77 -10.47 -70.95
C ARG A 1105 16.65 -10.61 -69.43
N MET A 1106 15.72 -9.90 -68.80
CA MET A 1106 15.48 -10.03 -67.36
C MET A 1106 14.89 -11.40 -67.04
N ASP A 1107 15.41 -12.03 -65.98
CA ASP A 1107 14.89 -13.30 -65.47
C ASP A 1107 13.63 -13.06 -64.60
N ILE A 1108 12.49 -12.88 -65.28
CA ILE A 1108 11.19 -12.61 -64.66
C ILE A 1108 10.33 -13.88 -64.72
N PRO A 1109 9.77 -14.36 -63.58
CA PRO A 1109 8.87 -15.49 -63.54
C PRO A 1109 7.64 -15.31 -64.44
N PRO A 1110 7.10 -16.38 -65.05
CA PRO A 1110 6.02 -16.29 -66.04
C PRO A 1110 4.77 -15.54 -65.57
N TYR A 1111 4.39 -15.72 -64.29
CA TYR A 1111 3.24 -15.03 -63.70
C TYR A 1111 3.45 -13.52 -63.63
N PHE A 1112 4.58 -13.07 -63.06
CA PHE A 1112 4.91 -11.65 -62.95
C PHE A 1112 5.19 -11.03 -64.31
N ARG A 1113 5.82 -11.75 -65.24
CA ARG A 1113 6.02 -11.31 -66.62
C ARG A 1113 4.68 -10.94 -67.27
N LYS A 1114 3.69 -11.83 -67.17
CA LYS A 1114 2.33 -11.56 -67.67
C LYS A 1114 1.72 -10.32 -67.02
N GLN A 1115 1.88 -10.15 -65.71
CA GLN A 1115 1.32 -9.03 -64.98
C GLN A 1115 1.97 -7.68 -65.36
N LEU A 1116 3.31 -7.64 -65.42
CA LEU A 1116 4.06 -6.44 -65.80
C LEU A 1116 3.79 -6.05 -67.26
N VAL A 1117 3.73 -7.02 -68.19
CA VAL A 1117 3.36 -6.76 -69.58
C VAL A 1117 1.95 -6.19 -69.68
N GLN A 1118 0.99 -6.70 -68.90
CA GLN A 1118 -0.36 -6.14 -68.86
C GLN A 1118 -0.36 -4.69 -68.35
N ASP A 1119 0.42 -4.37 -67.33
CA ASP A 1119 0.47 -3.02 -66.76
C ASP A 1119 1.17 -2.02 -67.70
N ILE A 1120 2.25 -2.45 -68.38
CA ILE A 1120 2.88 -1.67 -69.47
C ILE A 1120 1.88 -1.43 -70.60
N THR A 1121 1.16 -2.48 -71.03
CA THR A 1121 0.18 -2.38 -72.12
C THR A 1121 -0.96 -1.42 -71.79
N LYS A 1122 -1.49 -1.48 -70.56
CA LYS A 1122 -2.58 -0.62 -70.08
C LYS A 1122 -2.21 0.87 -70.06
N THR A 1123 -0.93 1.19 -69.91
CA THR A 1123 -0.45 2.57 -69.79
C THR A 1123 0.09 3.12 -71.11
N LEU A 1124 0.92 2.34 -71.80
CA LEU A 1124 1.62 2.76 -73.01
C LEU A 1124 0.71 2.81 -74.24
N VAL A 1125 -0.14 1.79 -74.46
CA VAL A 1125 -0.96 1.69 -75.70
C VAL A 1125 -1.98 2.84 -75.81
N PRO A 1126 -2.75 3.18 -74.76
CA PRO A 1126 -3.67 4.33 -74.84
C PRO A 1126 -2.94 5.65 -75.08
N SER A 1127 -1.80 5.87 -74.42
CA SER A 1127 -0.98 7.07 -74.57
C SER A 1127 -0.38 7.19 -75.97
N TYR A 1128 0.13 6.09 -76.52
CA TYR A 1128 0.62 6.03 -77.89
C TYR A 1128 -0.48 6.24 -78.92
N LYS A 1129 -1.71 5.76 -78.67
CA LYS A 1129 -2.86 6.01 -79.55
C LYS A 1129 -3.17 7.51 -79.67
N ILE A 1130 -3.14 8.24 -78.55
CA ILE A 1130 -3.35 9.70 -78.53
C ILE A 1130 -2.24 10.41 -79.30
N PHE A 1131 -0.98 10.07 -79.02
CA PHE A 1131 0.17 10.63 -79.72
C PHE A 1131 0.19 10.32 -81.22
N HIS A 1132 -0.10 9.07 -81.62
CA HIS A 1132 -0.16 8.64 -83.02
C HIS A 1132 -1.24 9.42 -83.79
N ALA A 1133 -2.40 9.69 -83.17
CA ALA A 1133 -3.44 10.54 -83.76
C ALA A 1133 -2.97 11.99 -83.91
N TYR A 1134 -2.35 12.57 -82.88
CA TYR A 1134 -1.79 13.92 -82.91
C TYR A 1134 -0.70 14.09 -83.98
N ALA A 1135 0.25 13.16 -84.04
CA ALA A 1135 1.35 13.18 -84.99
C ALA A 1135 0.87 13.02 -86.44
N GLY A 1136 -0.16 12.19 -86.65
CA GLY A 1136 -0.81 12.03 -87.96
C GLY A 1136 -1.56 13.28 -88.44
N GLN A 1137 -2.18 14.04 -87.53
CA GLN A 1137 -2.91 15.27 -87.85
C GLN A 1137 -1.97 16.47 -88.06
N THR A 1138 -0.91 16.61 -87.25
CA THR A 1138 -0.02 17.79 -87.23
C THR A 1138 1.16 17.64 -88.22
N GLY A 1139 1.57 16.41 -88.54
CA GLY A 1139 2.82 16.12 -89.24
C GLY A 1139 2.77 15.96 -90.76
N GLY A 1140 1.59 15.79 -91.37
CA GLY A 1140 1.46 15.55 -92.81
C GLY A 1140 2.14 14.26 -93.32
N ARG A 1141 2.31 14.12 -94.65
CA ARG A 1141 2.85 12.88 -95.28
C ARG A 1141 4.31 12.59 -94.96
N SER A 1142 5.10 13.59 -94.56
CA SER A 1142 6.52 13.42 -94.21
C SER A 1142 6.68 12.70 -92.87
N VAL A 1143 5.91 13.10 -91.84
CA VAL A 1143 5.93 12.47 -90.51
C VAL A 1143 5.28 11.09 -90.51
N ALA A 1144 4.21 10.89 -91.28
CA ALA A 1144 3.49 9.60 -91.36
C ALA A 1144 4.38 8.42 -91.80
N LYS A 1145 5.47 8.66 -92.54
CA LYS A 1145 6.42 7.62 -92.95
C LYS A 1145 7.30 7.10 -91.82
N HIS A 1146 7.48 7.88 -90.75
CA HIS A 1146 8.30 7.51 -89.59
C HIS A 1146 7.48 6.82 -88.48
N LEU A 1147 6.14 6.88 -88.53
CA LEU A 1147 5.24 6.11 -87.67
C LEU A 1147 5.21 4.64 -88.11
N THR A 1148 6.23 3.88 -87.71
CA THR A 1148 6.46 2.49 -88.11
C THR A 1148 5.50 1.48 -87.46
N LEU A 1149 4.87 1.82 -86.34
CA LEU A 1149 3.93 0.97 -85.60
C LEU A 1149 2.56 1.63 -85.48
N THR A 1150 1.50 0.90 -85.83
CA THR A 1150 0.13 1.28 -85.44
C THR A 1150 -0.12 0.93 -83.97
N PRO A 1151 -1.10 1.56 -83.28
CA PRO A 1151 -1.43 1.20 -81.90
C PRO A 1151 -1.79 -0.28 -81.70
N SER A 1152 -2.37 -0.95 -82.72
CA SER A 1152 -2.64 -2.39 -82.67
C SER A 1152 -1.35 -3.21 -82.74
N GLN A 1153 -0.44 -2.85 -83.66
CA GLN A 1153 0.84 -3.53 -83.80
C GLN A 1153 1.73 -3.33 -82.55
N LEU A 1154 1.66 -2.17 -81.90
CA LEU A 1154 2.35 -1.94 -80.63
C LEU A 1154 1.84 -2.88 -79.52
N ALA A 1155 0.52 -3.06 -79.43
CA ALA A 1155 -0.08 -4.00 -78.47
C ALA A 1155 0.33 -5.45 -78.78
N ASP A 1156 0.38 -5.83 -80.06
CA ASP A 1156 0.84 -7.15 -80.49
C ASP A 1156 2.32 -7.37 -80.13
N GLU A 1157 3.20 -6.38 -80.34
CA GLU A 1157 4.62 -6.45 -79.96
C GLU A 1157 4.83 -6.59 -78.45
N LEU A 1158 4.05 -5.86 -77.63
CA LEU A 1158 4.07 -6.01 -76.17
C LEU A 1158 3.59 -7.41 -75.74
N SER A 1159 2.62 -8.00 -76.43
CA SER A 1159 2.11 -9.35 -76.11
C SER A 1159 3.12 -10.48 -76.36
N LYS A 1160 4.16 -10.21 -77.17
CA LYS A 1160 5.25 -11.15 -77.48
C LYS A 1160 6.39 -11.12 -76.44
N MET A 1161 6.37 -10.15 -75.52
CA MET A 1161 7.34 -10.01 -74.41
C MET A 1161 6.99 -10.90 -73.22
#